data_AF-E4Q3S0-F1
#
_entry.id   AF-E4Q3S0-F1
#
_cell.length_a   1.000
_cell.length_b   1.000
_cell.length_c   1.000
_cell.angle_alpha   90.00
_cell.angle_beta   90.00
_cell.angle_gamma   90.00
#
_symmetry.space_group_name_H-M   'P 1'
#
loop_
_entity.id
_entity.type
_entity.pdbx_description
1 polymer ?
#
loop_
_entity_poly.entity_id
_entity_poly.type
_entity_poly.pdbx_seq_one_letter_code
_entity_poly.pdbx_strand_id
1 'polypeptide(L)'
;MKIMIVDDAVFIRKVLKGILTELGYKVVAEASTGKEAIEQSAKVKPDIITLDITLPDMSGIDVLREIKKVNPTVQIIMVSALSGQEAVMQALREGAVNYITKPFSKEKIESVLKSVCESIEPKRDEENKSEKKEKEVIGLQIVNSEEPSEEPDLEGTITPDFEISNLEEKLPAEESVEKNTKNESFYENINVEENRKIENEEIHIDFKSDLQEENRKARLEDIRVFEKDEGYVLSLYFNEPVTYNFGKMKIGNGFILNVEDCKVEPNVKETIKVSDEGLREIKVEEISGNVYIAIKTDIRKFNIQENDRIIEILLQKETAHLSYNPLTKLLLIEGISSRAIEVERAENNLKINIQNKDVVIKEEIMEINDGLVETIEVLKTFKGYVVLVKSSKFLEYEKIEGRSSFGIRLKEANVIKRWNVFTKEDMSVVEIISSSGDAQLLMEHDKENDKVYVYFMDLEVPDELLNQRYEYEDGFIEWIEFKKDYAKAKSYMIISTPVNKVSVSKEDGRILILCRAQRAFLLYDNLQTRLIFQNIKPSEVELELVEDKKLRFSILNRFVNLIKDSMVEDNQFIEKVEVEKVKNGYEGLIYLKKKCSFYSLLAKDKVSTDVYLTPLKAQNKINFYEYEERDNKAILHIRGEGKLEKEIRKEDGVIRIEIFDAQLENISTLPVEFESCCIEKIIFKEMENDKVVIEIYSYTDDFIVNDHANGFDLEFVLDAIEILVSENFIRLNGLNKNDFSFKEVRENNQFELEIKKKGIFIPTGLFKVEDSLIKSYQVYKSNGSYGIVIKTNKKAIAIVSSDEERTVKIIMKKLPELTTCEVVVNSETEAYLKLGIDDELFKEPEIEQIGKGVLEVKLSKIVYDQIGLTSQYYENGIVKLIEFIPAEENLSIRVSFNRAQWEIESNLSQLLLKFKKTTSKIEVDDSGVFIKYIDADDISYRIFEENGIIILDVPSYAGDFSNTIPAIKSEKTVKFISIEKIESGWRIYLITMTGIKYQLERKQEEMKIEFFEEKEMLGEVAG
;
A
#
# COMPACT_ATOMS: atom_id res chain seq x y z
N MET A 1 -26.07 3.90 -17.46
CA MET A 1 -24.66 3.46 -17.39
C MET A 1 -24.57 1.97 -17.04
N LYS A 2 -23.69 1.21 -17.71
CA LYS A 2 -23.24 -0.13 -17.31
C LYS A 2 -21.97 0.00 -16.46
N ILE A 3 -21.91 -0.64 -15.29
CA ILE A 3 -20.74 -0.57 -14.40
C ILE A 3 -20.22 -1.96 -14.06
N MET A 4 -18.91 -2.13 -13.97
CA MET A 4 -18.25 -3.36 -13.56
C MET A 4 -17.40 -3.11 -12.30
N ILE A 5 -17.38 -4.08 -11.39
CA ILE A 5 -16.71 -3.96 -10.09
C ILE A 5 -15.56 -4.95 -10.00
N VAL A 6 -14.36 -4.47 -9.71
CA VAL A 6 -13.13 -5.27 -9.58
C VAL A 6 -12.48 -4.99 -8.24
N ASP A 7 -12.55 -5.96 -7.35
CA ASP A 7 -12.08 -5.88 -5.96
C ASP A 7 -11.90 -7.32 -5.48
N ASP A 8 -10.83 -7.67 -4.75
CA ASP A 8 -10.67 -9.04 -4.23
C ASP A 8 -11.73 -9.35 -3.14
N ALA A 9 -12.01 -8.36 -2.30
CA ALA A 9 -12.88 -8.46 -1.15
C ALA A 9 -14.37 -8.53 -1.54
N VAL A 10 -14.95 -9.71 -1.37
CA VAL A 10 -16.39 -9.99 -1.59
C VAL A 10 -17.31 -9.00 -0.86
N PHE A 11 -16.89 -8.50 0.31
CA PHE A 11 -17.61 -7.46 1.05
C PHE A 11 -17.65 -6.13 0.30
N ILE A 12 -16.50 -5.64 -0.19
CA ILE A 12 -16.41 -4.37 -0.91
C ILE A 12 -17.20 -4.44 -2.22
N ARG A 13 -17.11 -5.55 -2.97
CA ARG A 13 -17.94 -5.75 -4.18
C ARG A 13 -19.43 -5.65 -3.88
N LYS A 14 -19.91 -6.21 -2.76
CA LYS A 14 -21.32 -6.13 -2.34
C LYS A 14 -21.73 -4.73 -1.90
N VAL A 15 -20.89 -4.00 -1.17
CA VAL A 15 -21.16 -2.62 -0.76
C VAL A 15 -21.20 -1.69 -1.99
N LEU A 16 -20.21 -1.78 -2.88
CA LEU A 16 -20.22 -1.06 -4.16
C LEU A 16 -21.46 -1.41 -4.98
N LYS A 17 -21.80 -2.70 -5.12
CA LYS A 17 -22.99 -3.14 -5.87
C LYS A 17 -24.29 -2.61 -5.30
N GLY A 18 -24.44 -2.59 -3.97
CA GLY A 18 -25.59 -1.97 -3.29
C GLY A 18 -25.70 -0.49 -3.62
N ILE A 19 -24.65 0.28 -3.33
CA ILE A 19 -24.59 1.73 -3.60
C ILE A 19 -24.86 2.04 -5.08
N LEU A 20 -24.21 1.32 -6.01
CA LEU A 20 -24.39 1.51 -7.45
C LEU A 20 -25.82 1.20 -7.90
N THR A 21 -26.45 0.15 -7.37
CA THR A 21 -27.82 -0.23 -7.72
C THR A 21 -28.84 0.77 -7.14
N GLU A 22 -28.63 1.25 -5.91
CA GLU A 22 -29.45 2.32 -5.31
C GLU A 22 -29.34 3.65 -6.07
N LEU A 23 -28.18 3.93 -6.67
CA LEU A 23 -27.95 5.09 -7.54
C LEU A 23 -28.41 4.85 -9.00
N GLY A 24 -29.14 3.75 -9.27
CA GLY A 24 -29.74 3.45 -10.57
C GLY A 24 -28.77 2.89 -11.62
N TYR A 25 -27.52 2.58 -11.27
CA TYR A 25 -26.53 2.04 -12.21
C TYR A 25 -26.64 0.52 -12.34
N LYS A 26 -26.58 0.01 -13.58
CA LYS A 26 -26.61 -1.43 -13.84
C LYS A 26 -25.23 -2.05 -13.67
N VAL A 27 -25.02 -2.76 -12.57
CA VAL A 27 -23.82 -3.60 -12.39
C VAL A 27 -23.89 -4.80 -13.33
N VAL A 28 -22.98 -4.89 -14.30
CA VAL A 28 -22.98 -5.92 -15.36
C VAL A 28 -22.01 -7.06 -15.13
N ALA A 29 -20.97 -6.86 -14.33
CA ALA A 29 -20.02 -7.90 -13.93
C ALA A 29 -19.36 -7.54 -12.59
N GLU A 30 -18.93 -8.57 -11.88
CA GLU A 30 -18.01 -8.51 -10.74
C GLU A 30 -16.78 -9.35 -11.10
N ALA A 31 -15.59 -8.91 -10.68
CA ALA A 31 -14.36 -9.69 -10.78
C ALA A 31 -13.56 -9.62 -9.48
N SER A 32 -12.89 -10.71 -9.15
CA SER A 32 -12.10 -10.95 -7.95
C SER A 32 -10.59 -10.97 -8.20
N THR A 33 -10.18 -11.01 -9.47
CA THR A 33 -8.78 -11.06 -9.93
C THR A 33 -8.60 -10.16 -11.15
N GLY A 34 -7.37 -9.73 -11.43
CA GLY A 34 -7.03 -8.93 -12.61
C GLY A 34 -7.23 -9.66 -13.93
N LYS A 35 -6.92 -10.97 -13.98
CA LYS A 35 -7.23 -11.82 -15.16
C LYS A 35 -8.74 -11.87 -15.44
N GLU A 36 -9.55 -12.13 -14.41
CA GLU A 36 -11.02 -12.11 -14.52
C GLU A 36 -11.53 -10.73 -14.94
N ALA A 37 -10.92 -9.64 -14.45
CA ALA A 37 -11.27 -8.29 -14.82
C ALA A 37 -11.02 -7.98 -16.31
N ILE A 38 -9.85 -8.35 -16.82
CA ILE A 38 -9.51 -8.18 -18.25
C ILE A 38 -10.49 -8.98 -19.11
N GLU A 39 -10.66 -10.28 -18.82
CA GLU A 39 -11.60 -11.14 -19.55
C GLU A 39 -13.05 -10.64 -19.54
N GLN A 40 -13.59 -10.28 -18.37
CA GLN A 40 -14.98 -9.84 -18.27
C GLN A 40 -15.20 -8.46 -18.90
N SER A 41 -14.23 -7.54 -18.81
CA SER A 41 -14.33 -6.22 -19.45
C SER A 41 -14.53 -6.32 -20.97
N ALA A 42 -13.81 -7.24 -21.63
CA ALA A 42 -13.93 -7.52 -23.05
C ALA A 42 -15.27 -8.17 -23.42
N LYS A 43 -15.78 -9.08 -22.55
CA LYS A 43 -17.05 -9.80 -22.74
C LYS A 43 -18.28 -8.90 -22.54
N VAL A 44 -18.36 -8.13 -21.44
CA VAL A 44 -19.59 -7.38 -21.07
C VAL A 44 -19.62 -5.93 -21.56
N LYS A 45 -18.46 -5.38 -21.95
CA LYS A 45 -18.24 -4.00 -22.39
C LYS A 45 -18.95 -2.98 -21.47
N PRO A 46 -18.42 -2.77 -20.25
CA PRO A 46 -18.94 -1.77 -19.31
C PRO A 46 -18.61 -0.35 -19.77
N ASP A 47 -19.36 0.62 -19.27
CA ASP A 47 -19.11 2.06 -19.49
C ASP A 47 -18.09 2.59 -18.47
N ILE A 48 -18.20 2.11 -17.22
CA ILE A 48 -17.34 2.46 -16.08
C ILE A 48 -16.85 1.18 -15.40
N ILE A 49 -15.60 1.14 -14.95
CA ILE A 49 -15.05 0.11 -14.06
C ILE A 49 -14.59 0.76 -12.75
N THR A 50 -15.03 0.23 -11.61
CA THR A 50 -14.42 0.52 -10.30
C THR A 50 -13.39 -0.55 -9.98
N LEU A 51 -12.12 -0.16 -9.75
CA LEU A 51 -10.97 -1.06 -9.76
C LEU A 51 -10.03 -0.85 -8.56
N ASP A 52 -9.78 -1.88 -7.75
CA ASP A 52 -8.73 -1.83 -6.73
C ASP A 52 -7.32 -1.90 -7.37
N ILE A 53 -6.35 -1.23 -6.76
CA ILE A 53 -4.91 -1.35 -7.03
C ILE A 53 -4.39 -2.71 -6.54
N THR A 54 -4.85 -3.18 -5.38
CA THR A 54 -4.39 -4.43 -4.76
C THR A 54 -5.30 -5.59 -5.14
N LEU A 55 -4.88 -6.38 -6.13
CA LEU A 55 -5.53 -7.64 -6.52
C LEU A 55 -4.51 -8.80 -6.34
N PRO A 56 -4.97 -10.05 -6.10
CA PRO A 56 -4.08 -11.15 -5.68
C PRO A 56 -3.16 -11.70 -6.77
N ASP A 57 -3.39 -11.35 -8.05
CA ASP A 57 -2.69 -11.91 -9.22
C ASP A 57 -1.89 -10.89 -10.04
N MET A 58 -2.19 -9.59 -9.93
CA MET A 58 -1.46 -8.48 -10.57
C MET A 58 -1.87 -7.12 -9.98
N SER A 59 -1.12 -6.06 -10.27
CA SER A 59 -1.51 -4.70 -9.88
C SER A 59 -2.73 -4.22 -10.69
N GLY A 60 -3.67 -3.54 -10.03
CA GLY A 60 -4.78 -2.85 -10.69
C GLY A 60 -4.33 -1.75 -11.67
N ILE A 61 -3.11 -1.22 -11.52
CA ILE A 61 -2.53 -0.29 -12.50
C ILE A 61 -2.18 -1.02 -13.81
N ASP A 62 -1.77 -2.29 -13.74
CA ASP A 62 -1.51 -3.12 -14.92
C ASP A 62 -2.81 -3.63 -15.56
N VAL A 63 -3.81 -3.99 -14.74
CA VAL A 63 -5.19 -4.24 -15.22
C VAL A 63 -5.72 -3.04 -16.00
N LEU A 64 -5.54 -1.83 -15.46
CA LEU A 64 -5.96 -0.59 -16.11
C LEU A 64 -5.28 -0.41 -17.47
N ARG A 65 -3.96 -0.63 -17.56
CA ARG A 65 -3.20 -0.56 -18.83
C ARG A 65 -3.74 -1.55 -19.86
N GLU A 66 -3.91 -2.83 -19.50
CA GLU A 66 -4.39 -3.84 -20.46
C GLU A 66 -5.83 -3.58 -20.92
N ILE A 67 -6.73 -3.18 -20.00
CA ILE A 67 -8.10 -2.81 -20.37
C ILE A 67 -8.10 -1.57 -21.27
N LYS A 68 -7.27 -0.55 -21.00
CA LYS A 68 -7.17 0.65 -21.85
C LYS A 68 -6.61 0.37 -23.25
N LYS A 69 -5.72 -0.62 -23.41
CA LYS A 69 -5.25 -1.07 -24.74
C LYS A 69 -6.38 -1.69 -25.58
N VAL A 70 -7.24 -2.50 -24.95
CA VAL A 70 -8.33 -3.22 -25.62
C VAL A 70 -9.57 -2.34 -25.83
N ASN A 71 -9.84 -1.43 -24.89
CA ASN A 71 -10.92 -0.46 -24.98
C ASN A 71 -10.51 0.90 -24.36
N PRO A 72 -10.02 1.86 -25.16
CA PRO A 72 -9.67 3.18 -24.65
C PRO A 72 -10.84 3.97 -24.04
N THR A 73 -12.08 3.69 -24.46
CA THR A 73 -13.27 4.50 -24.14
C THR A 73 -13.91 4.18 -22.80
N VAL A 74 -13.60 3.04 -22.17
CA VAL A 74 -14.12 2.72 -20.83
C VAL A 74 -13.51 3.66 -19.78
N GLN A 75 -14.34 4.22 -18.90
CA GLN A 75 -13.85 5.07 -17.81
C GLN A 75 -13.46 4.20 -16.62
N ILE A 76 -12.30 4.43 -16.00
CA ILE A 76 -11.81 3.59 -14.89
C ILE A 76 -11.60 4.45 -13.65
N ILE A 77 -12.30 4.12 -12.58
CA ILE A 77 -12.24 4.79 -11.27
C ILE A 77 -11.49 3.85 -10.34
N MET A 78 -10.37 4.31 -9.77
CA MET A 78 -9.65 3.48 -8.79
C MET A 78 -10.33 3.53 -7.44
N VAL A 79 -10.46 2.38 -6.77
CA VAL A 79 -11.09 2.25 -5.46
C VAL A 79 -10.19 1.40 -4.56
N SER A 80 -9.33 2.03 -3.74
CA SER A 80 -8.30 1.31 -2.97
C SER A 80 -8.02 1.91 -1.60
N ALA A 81 -7.42 1.13 -0.70
CA ALA A 81 -7.00 1.59 0.63
C ALA A 81 -5.68 2.40 0.61
N LEU A 82 -4.92 2.36 -0.50
CA LEU A 82 -3.65 3.06 -0.65
C LEU A 82 -3.85 4.57 -0.91
N SER A 83 -3.81 5.40 0.13
CA SER A 83 -4.05 6.86 0.04
C SER A 83 -2.82 7.73 -0.30
N GLY A 84 -1.70 7.13 -0.71
CA GLY A 84 -0.47 7.86 -1.04
C GLY A 84 -0.56 8.66 -2.34
N GLN A 85 -0.11 9.92 -2.32
CA GLN A 85 -0.21 10.85 -3.47
C GLN A 85 0.43 10.31 -4.75
N GLU A 86 1.54 9.56 -4.64
CA GLU A 86 2.24 8.99 -5.80
C GLU A 86 1.40 7.93 -6.53
N ALA A 87 0.74 7.03 -5.79
CA ALA A 87 -0.12 5.99 -6.38
C ALA A 87 -1.37 6.60 -7.06
N VAL A 88 -1.94 7.65 -6.46
CA VAL A 88 -3.05 8.41 -7.06
C VAL A 88 -2.59 9.12 -8.34
N MET A 89 -1.44 9.80 -8.32
CA MET A 89 -0.87 10.42 -9.53
C MET A 89 -0.54 9.40 -10.62
N GLN A 90 -0.01 8.23 -10.26
CA GLN A 90 0.33 7.19 -11.22
C GLN A 90 -0.93 6.67 -11.92
N ALA A 91 -1.97 6.30 -11.18
CA ALA A 91 -3.22 5.81 -11.77
C ALA A 91 -3.85 6.82 -12.73
N LEU A 92 -3.86 8.12 -12.38
CA LEU A 92 -4.38 9.17 -13.24
C LEU A 92 -3.56 9.36 -14.53
N ARG A 93 -2.22 9.24 -14.48
CA ARG A 93 -1.34 9.32 -15.68
C ARG A 93 -1.58 8.15 -16.64
N GLU A 94 -1.87 6.96 -16.12
CA GLU A 94 -2.11 5.74 -16.90
C GLU A 94 -3.52 5.70 -17.52
N GLY A 95 -4.41 6.62 -17.14
CA GLY A 95 -5.75 6.77 -17.73
C GLY A 95 -6.92 6.44 -16.81
N ALA A 96 -6.71 6.38 -15.48
CA ALA A 96 -7.81 6.47 -14.53
C ALA A 96 -8.44 7.87 -14.57
N VAL A 97 -9.75 7.96 -14.35
CA VAL A 97 -10.50 9.23 -14.46
C VAL A 97 -10.80 9.87 -13.11
N ASN A 98 -10.81 9.07 -12.04
CA ASN A 98 -11.03 9.54 -10.68
C ASN A 98 -10.52 8.50 -9.66
N TYR A 99 -10.48 8.89 -8.38
CA TYR A 99 -9.95 8.08 -7.29
C TYR A 99 -10.87 8.10 -6.05
N ILE A 100 -11.07 6.93 -5.43
CA ILE A 100 -11.83 6.75 -4.20
C ILE A 100 -10.98 5.97 -3.20
N THR A 101 -10.69 6.58 -2.05
CA THR A 101 -10.06 5.89 -0.92
C THR A 101 -11.06 4.96 -0.22
N LYS A 102 -10.64 3.74 0.13
CA LYS A 102 -11.33 2.88 1.11
C LYS A 102 -10.95 3.35 2.53
N PRO A 103 -11.88 3.44 3.50
CA PRO A 103 -13.33 3.30 3.36
C PRO A 103 -13.96 4.54 2.69
N PHE A 104 -15.08 4.33 2.02
CA PHE A 104 -15.82 5.35 1.26
C PHE A 104 -17.28 5.44 1.75
N SER A 105 -17.94 6.55 1.45
CA SER A 105 -19.37 6.75 1.70
C SER A 105 -20.18 6.74 0.40
N LYS A 106 -21.52 6.63 0.51
CA LYS A 106 -22.42 6.68 -0.65
C LYS A 106 -22.30 8.01 -1.39
N GLU A 107 -22.26 9.11 -0.66
CA GLU A 107 -22.17 10.48 -1.17
C GLU A 107 -20.85 10.71 -1.90
N LYS A 108 -19.75 10.12 -1.42
CA LYS A 108 -18.44 10.21 -2.09
C LYS A 108 -18.42 9.41 -3.41
N ILE A 109 -19.04 8.23 -3.43
CA ILE A 109 -19.22 7.44 -4.67
C ILE A 109 -20.13 8.18 -5.66
N GLU A 110 -21.27 8.69 -5.19
CA GLU A 110 -22.24 9.44 -6.00
C GLU A 110 -21.62 10.70 -6.62
N SER A 111 -20.92 11.51 -5.82
CA SER A 111 -20.17 12.69 -6.28
C SER A 111 -19.16 12.35 -7.37
N VAL A 112 -18.37 11.29 -7.19
CA VAL A 112 -17.36 10.86 -8.16
C VAL A 112 -18.02 10.32 -9.43
N LEU A 113 -19.03 9.44 -9.32
CA LEU A 113 -19.74 8.89 -10.47
C LEU A 113 -20.45 9.96 -11.28
N LYS A 114 -21.08 10.95 -10.64
CA LYS A 114 -21.73 12.06 -11.34
C LYS A 114 -20.72 12.82 -12.20
N SER A 115 -19.57 13.21 -11.64
CA SER A 115 -18.49 13.90 -12.39
C SER A 115 -17.93 13.07 -13.56
N VAL A 116 -18.01 11.74 -13.49
CA VAL A 116 -17.59 10.84 -14.57
C VAL A 116 -18.70 10.62 -15.60
N CYS A 117 -19.97 10.59 -15.20
CA CYS A 117 -21.10 10.48 -16.14
C CYS A 117 -21.22 11.74 -17.02
N GLU A 118 -21.05 12.92 -16.41
CA GLU A 118 -21.01 14.21 -17.09
C GLU A 118 -19.89 14.30 -18.16
N SER A 119 -18.84 13.47 -18.09
CA SER A 119 -17.79 13.38 -19.12
C SER A 119 -18.00 12.29 -20.18
N ILE A 120 -18.96 11.38 -19.97
CA ILE A 120 -19.36 10.32 -20.92
C ILE A 120 -20.48 10.81 -21.85
N GLU A 121 -21.47 11.51 -21.30
CA GLU A 121 -22.68 11.94 -22.02
C GLU A 121 -22.41 12.79 -23.28
N PRO A 122 -21.57 13.85 -23.29
CA PRO A 122 -21.37 14.67 -24.48
C PRO A 122 -20.75 13.91 -25.67
N LYS A 123 -20.05 12.80 -25.45
CA LYS A 123 -19.49 11.97 -26.54
C LYS A 123 -20.53 11.04 -27.17
N ARG A 124 -21.45 10.51 -26.36
CA ARG A 124 -22.54 9.65 -26.85
C ARG A 124 -23.51 10.43 -27.73
N ASP A 125 -23.70 11.72 -27.47
CA ASP A 125 -24.53 12.60 -28.30
C ASP A 125 -23.88 13.02 -29.62
N GLU A 126 -22.59 12.78 -29.82
CA GLU A 126 -21.92 12.93 -31.13
C GLU A 126 -21.98 11.62 -31.92
N GLU A 127 -21.66 10.48 -31.30
CA GLU A 127 -21.75 9.15 -31.93
C GLU A 127 -23.18 8.80 -32.37
N ASN A 128 -24.21 9.15 -31.57
CA ASN A 128 -25.61 8.96 -31.98
C ASN A 128 -26.06 9.93 -33.10
N LYS A 129 -25.35 11.05 -33.33
CA LYS A 129 -25.64 11.98 -34.44
C LYS A 129 -24.97 11.55 -35.75
N SER A 130 -23.81 10.89 -35.71
CA SER A 130 -23.24 10.24 -36.89
C SER A 130 -24.03 8.99 -37.29
N GLU A 131 -24.35 8.08 -36.35
CA GLU A 131 -25.14 6.88 -36.67
C GLU A 131 -26.53 7.20 -37.25
N LYS A 132 -27.21 8.26 -36.78
CA LYS A 132 -28.49 8.70 -37.39
C LYS A 132 -28.31 9.20 -38.82
N LYS A 133 -27.25 9.96 -39.11
CA LYS A 133 -26.98 10.46 -40.48
C LYS A 133 -26.64 9.35 -41.47
N GLU A 134 -25.96 8.28 -41.06
CA GLU A 134 -25.71 7.14 -41.94
C GLU A 134 -26.99 6.31 -42.19
N LYS A 135 -27.86 6.19 -41.17
CA LYS A 135 -29.12 5.42 -41.27
C LYS A 135 -30.22 6.14 -42.05
N GLU A 136 -30.20 7.47 -42.13
CA GLU A 136 -31.11 8.23 -43.01
C GLU A 136 -30.73 8.19 -44.51
N VAL A 137 -29.54 7.71 -44.87
CA VAL A 137 -29.06 7.63 -46.27
C VAL A 137 -29.37 6.27 -46.93
N ILE A 138 -29.68 5.23 -46.14
CA ILE A 138 -29.88 3.85 -46.64
C ILE A 138 -31.28 3.35 -46.24
N GLY A 139 -32.31 3.85 -46.93
CA GLY A 139 -33.72 3.65 -46.51
C GLY A 139 -34.80 3.73 -47.60
N LEU A 140 -34.52 3.28 -48.84
CA LEU A 140 -35.54 3.19 -49.91
C LEU A 140 -35.47 1.85 -50.64
N GLN A 141 -36.65 1.29 -50.97
CA GLN A 141 -36.89 -0.06 -51.54
C GLN A 141 -36.68 -1.21 -50.51
N ILE A 142 -37.54 -2.23 -50.33
CA ILE A 142 -38.69 -2.77 -51.10
C ILE A 142 -39.84 -3.27 -50.16
N VAL A 143 -41.05 -2.69 -50.33
CA VAL A 143 -42.43 -3.27 -50.43
C VAL A 143 -42.89 -4.52 -49.60
N ASN A 144 -44.06 -4.37 -48.92
CA ASN A 144 -45.06 -5.36 -48.43
C ASN A 144 -44.74 -6.27 -47.19
N SER A 145 -45.71 -6.66 -46.33
CA SER A 145 -47.19 -6.43 -46.27
C SER A 145 -47.81 -6.61 -44.85
N GLU A 146 -48.92 -5.89 -44.59
CA GLU A 146 -50.09 -6.22 -43.72
C GLU A 146 -49.95 -6.38 -42.17
N GLU A 147 -50.27 -5.29 -41.44
CA GLU A 147 -51.36 -5.09 -40.42
C GLU A 147 -51.84 -6.19 -39.41
N PRO A 148 -52.58 -5.84 -38.31
CA PRO A 148 -52.66 -4.57 -37.53
C PRO A 148 -52.78 -4.74 -35.97
N SER A 149 -52.67 -3.64 -35.19
CA SER A 149 -53.52 -3.39 -33.98
C SER A 149 -53.35 -1.99 -33.32
N GLU A 150 -54.33 -1.11 -33.56
CA GLU A 150 -55.03 -0.09 -32.72
C GLU A 150 -54.29 0.99 -31.84
N GLU A 151 -54.91 2.19 -31.83
CA GLU A 151 -54.63 3.50 -31.15
C GLU A 151 -55.51 3.71 -29.87
N PRO A 152 -55.67 4.91 -29.23
CA PRO A 152 -54.87 6.16 -29.11
C PRO A 152 -54.51 6.46 -27.61
N ASP A 153 -54.05 7.63 -27.07
CA ASP A 153 -54.44 9.07 -27.16
C ASP A 153 -53.40 9.93 -26.35
N LEU A 154 -53.36 11.29 -26.16
CA LEU A 154 -54.18 12.49 -26.46
C LEU A 154 -53.23 13.76 -26.48
N GLU A 155 -53.68 14.95 -26.03
CA GLU A 155 -53.08 16.31 -26.19
C GLU A 155 -53.08 17.13 -24.85
N GLY A 156 -52.57 18.38 -24.68
CA GLY A 156 -51.81 19.33 -25.53
C GLY A 156 -51.59 20.75 -24.89
N THR A 157 -50.56 21.48 -25.37
CA THR A 157 -50.30 22.96 -25.62
C THR A 157 -51.07 24.13 -24.87
N ILE A 158 -50.78 25.46 -24.91
CA ILE A 158 -50.33 26.45 -25.96
C ILE A 158 -49.66 27.76 -25.39
N THR A 159 -48.36 28.01 -25.70
CA THR A 159 -47.62 29.26 -26.17
C THR A 159 -47.71 30.69 -25.45
N PRO A 160 -47.25 31.90 -25.97
CA PRO A 160 -46.31 32.81 -25.21
C PRO A 160 -46.37 34.38 -25.48
N ASP A 161 -45.24 35.10 -25.25
CA ASP A 161 -44.76 36.42 -25.80
C ASP A 161 -43.18 36.43 -25.79
N PHE A 162 -42.30 37.21 -26.48
CA PHE A 162 -42.21 38.52 -27.21
C PHE A 162 -41.66 39.73 -26.40
N GLU A 163 -40.74 40.64 -26.86
CA GLU A 163 -39.93 40.75 -28.11
C GLU A 163 -38.62 41.64 -28.02
N ILE A 164 -37.43 41.03 -28.25
CA ILE A 164 -36.21 41.41 -29.07
C ILE A 164 -35.45 42.79 -28.99
N SER A 165 -34.12 42.72 -29.24
CA SER A 165 -33.13 43.69 -29.81
C SER A 165 -32.10 44.36 -28.86
N ASN A 166 -30.84 44.69 -29.21
CA ASN A 166 -29.83 44.34 -30.28
C ASN A 166 -28.46 45.00 -29.87
N LEU A 167 -27.25 44.76 -30.42
CA LEU A 167 -26.49 43.66 -31.08
C LEU A 167 -24.99 44.11 -31.21
N GLU A 168 -24.03 43.15 -31.23
CA GLU A 168 -22.72 43.12 -31.99
C GLU A 168 -21.66 44.26 -31.83
N GLU A 169 -20.32 44.09 -31.91
CA GLU A 169 -19.35 42.97 -32.00
C GLU A 169 -17.93 43.51 -31.53
N LYS A 170 -16.70 42.97 -31.71
CA LYS A 170 -16.06 41.87 -32.48
C LYS A 170 -14.74 41.38 -31.80
N LEU A 171 -14.02 40.46 -32.45
CA LEU A 171 -12.65 39.91 -32.20
C LEU A 171 -11.75 40.15 -33.47
N PRO A 172 -10.46 39.71 -33.64
CA PRO A 172 -9.69 38.68 -32.90
C PRO A 172 -8.15 38.90 -32.68
N ALA A 173 -7.51 37.95 -31.94
CA ALA A 173 -6.19 37.25 -32.10
C ALA A 173 -4.88 38.01 -32.50
N GLU A 174 -3.64 37.48 -32.37
CA GLU A 174 -3.07 36.11 -32.21
C GLU A 174 -1.98 35.99 -31.10
N GLU A 175 -1.10 34.97 -31.18
CA GLU A 175 -0.26 34.34 -30.12
C GLU A 175 1.17 34.99 -29.94
N SER A 176 2.17 34.53 -29.16
CA SER A 176 2.54 33.21 -28.59
C SER A 176 3.70 33.27 -27.52
N VAL A 177 3.86 32.23 -26.66
CA VAL A 177 5.16 31.59 -26.20
C VAL A 177 6.16 32.43 -25.32
N GLU A 178 6.86 31.99 -24.24
CA GLU A 178 7.04 30.68 -23.55
C GLU A 178 7.53 30.74 -22.06
N LYS A 179 7.29 29.65 -21.28
CA LYS A 179 8.08 28.96 -20.20
C LYS A 179 8.85 29.67 -19.03
N ASN A 180 8.51 29.17 -17.81
CA ASN A 180 9.37 28.52 -16.77
C ASN A 180 10.05 29.24 -15.55
N THR A 181 9.65 28.72 -14.36
CA THR A 181 10.45 28.30 -13.16
C THR A 181 11.29 29.27 -12.30
N LYS A 182 10.73 29.58 -11.12
CA LYS A 182 11.17 29.21 -9.73
C LYS A 182 12.54 29.63 -9.12
N ASN A 183 12.42 29.93 -7.82
CA ASN A 183 13.36 29.75 -6.68
C ASN A 183 14.28 30.91 -6.22
N GLU A 184 14.72 30.80 -4.97
CA GLU A 184 15.20 31.87 -4.07
C GLU A 184 16.73 31.83 -3.86
N SER A 185 17.35 32.93 -3.40
CA SER A 185 18.03 33.01 -2.07
C SER A 185 18.95 34.24 -1.87
N PHE A 186 18.96 34.72 -0.62
CA PHE A 186 20.01 35.40 0.19
C PHE A 186 21.05 36.40 -0.39
N TYR A 187 21.45 37.34 0.48
CA TYR A 187 22.45 38.40 0.26
C TYR A 187 23.70 38.23 1.13
N GLU A 188 24.89 38.42 0.53
CA GLU A 188 26.19 38.76 1.12
C GLU A 188 27.10 39.30 -0.01
N ASN A 189 28.18 40.09 0.17
CA ASN A 189 28.66 41.03 1.22
C ASN A 189 29.89 41.79 0.62
N ILE A 190 30.66 42.53 1.44
CA ILE A 190 32.08 42.95 1.23
C ILE A 190 32.31 44.08 0.17
N ASN A 191 32.86 45.29 0.45
CA ASN A 191 34.10 45.83 1.08
C ASN A 191 35.06 46.43 -0.01
N VAL A 192 36.01 47.37 0.19
CA VAL A 192 36.62 48.04 1.37
C VAL A 192 37.38 49.36 1.00
N GLU A 193 37.75 50.18 2.02
CA GLU A 193 38.87 51.18 2.17
C GLU A 193 39.04 52.52 1.38
N GLU A 194 38.94 53.62 2.17
CA GLU A 194 39.98 54.63 2.55
C GLU A 194 40.67 55.72 1.66
N ASN A 195 40.72 56.91 2.28
CA ASN A 195 41.85 57.88 2.47
C ASN A 195 42.12 59.12 1.54
N ARG A 196 41.95 60.31 2.19
CA ARG A 196 42.84 61.52 2.22
C ARG A 196 42.93 62.58 1.09
N LYS A 197 42.24 63.70 1.38
CA LYS A 197 42.78 65.06 1.73
C LYS A 197 43.23 66.11 0.65
N ILE A 198 42.83 67.37 0.95
CA ILE A 198 43.48 68.70 0.72
C ILE A 198 43.14 69.53 -0.55
N GLU A 199 42.26 70.54 -0.32
CA GLU A 199 42.35 72.01 -0.59
C GLU A 199 42.46 72.67 -2.00
N ASN A 200 41.64 73.75 -2.11
CA ASN A 200 41.84 75.08 -2.72
C ASN A 200 41.21 75.55 -4.06
N GLU A 201 40.71 76.80 -3.96
CA GLU A 201 40.58 77.91 -4.94
C GLU A 201 39.46 77.99 -6.03
N GLU A 202 38.46 78.85 -5.72
CA GLU A 202 37.79 79.93 -6.50
C GLU A 202 37.52 79.87 -8.03
N ILE A 203 36.37 80.43 -8.47
CA ILE A 203 36.27 81.74 -9.18
C ILE A 203 34.80 82.16 -9.49
N HIS A 204 34.54 83.48 -9.57
CA HIS A 204 33.25 84.14 -9.89
C HIS A 204 32.84 84.12 -11.38
N ILE A 205 31.53 84.35 -11.64
CA ILE A 205 31.04 85.40 -12.56
C ILE A 205 29.89 86.19 -11.87
N ASP A 206 29.75 87.48 -12.17
CA ASP A 206 28.73 88.43 -11.66
C ASP A 206 28.12 89.24 -12.83
N PHE A 207 26.87 89.71 -12.70
CA PHE A 207 26.25 90.68 -13.61
C PHE A 207 25.18 91.55 -12.93
N LYS A 208 25.42 92.87 -12.92
CA LYS A 208 24.49 93.97 -12.56
C LYS A 208 23.43 94.14 -13.68
N SER A 209 22.37 94.97 -13.63
CA SER A 209 21.99 96.17 -12.83
C SER A 209 20.50 96.50 -13.20
N ASP A 210 19.67 97.27 -12.47
CA ASP A 210 19.71 97.86 -11.12
C ASP A 210 18.29 98.37 -10.71
N LEU A 211 18.16 99.01 -9.53
CA LEU A 211 17.13 100.01 -9.15
C LEU A 211 15.60 99.68 -9.25
N GLN A 212 15.07 99.21 -8.12
CA GLN A 212 13.81 99.63 -7.47
C GLN A 212 12.50 99.74 -8.29
N GLU A 213 11.67 98.69 -8.18
CA GLU A 213 10.27 98.85 -7.76
C GLU A 213 10.08 98.26 -6.35
N GLU A 214 9.23 98.85 -5.52
CA GLU A 214 8.95 98.40 -4.14
C GLU A 214 7.99 97.19 -4.09
N ASN A 215 8.43 96.02 -4.53
CA ASN A 215 7.64 94.78 -4.41
C ASN A 215 8.09 93.91 -3.23
N ARG A 216 7.47 94.23 -2.07
CA ARG A 216 7.19 93.39 -0.90
C ARG A 216 7.91 92.02 -0.85
N LYS A 217 9.00 91.95 -0.08
CA LYS A 217 9.41 90.67 0.53
C LYS A 217 8.37 90.25 1.56
N ALA A 218 7.96 89.00 1.52
CA ALA A 218 7.08 88.40 2.52
C ALA A 218 7.70 88.46 3.91
N ARG A 219 6.86 88.46 4.95
CA ARG A 219 7.28 88.56 6.35
C ARG A 219 6.45 87.65 7.22
N LEU A 220 7.12 86.90 8.09
CA LEU A 220 6.51 86.17 9.20
C LEU A 220 6.09 87.18 10.26
N GLU A 221 4.78 87.32 10.47
CA GLU A 221 4.16 88.29 11.40
C GLU A 221 3.92 87.70 12.80
N ASP A 222 3.60 86.39 12.88
CA ASP A 222 3.27 85.70 14.14
C ASP A 222 3.49 84.18 14.03
N ILE A 223 3.77 83.54 15.18
CA ILE A 223 3.77 82.08 15.35
C ILE A 223 2.87 81.74 16.53
N ARG A 224 1.80 80.97 16.29
CA ARG A 224 0.88 80.51 17.32
C ARG A 224 0.94 79.00 17.48
N VAL A 225 1.10 78.56 18.72
CA VAL A 225 1.05 77.13 19.10
C VAL A 225 -0.23 76.91 19.88
N PHE A 226 -1.06 75.98 19.41
CA PHE A 226 -2.28 75.55 20.07
C PHE A 226 -2.19 74.04 20.36
N GLU A 227 -2.16 73.64 21.62
CA GLU A 227 -2.45 72.23 21.95
C GLU A 227 -3.96 71.96 21.77
N LYS A 228 -4.27 70.75 21.30
CA LYS A 228 -5.62 70.21 21.09
C LYS A 228 -5.63 68.76 21.60
N ASP A 229 -6.81 68.19 21.85
CA ASP A 229 -6.93 66.90 22.54
C ASP A 229 -6.21 65.70 21.84
N GLU A 230 -5.90 65.82 20.55
CA GLU A 230 -5.20 64.80 19.74
C GLU A 230 -3.69 65.11 19.49
N GLY A 231 -3.20 66.28 19.92
CA GLY A 231 -1.81 66.72 19.71
C GLY A 231 -1.65 68.24 19.56
N TYR A 232 -0.74 68.71 18.70
CA TYR A 232 -0.41 70.15 18.58
C TYR A 232 -0.72 70.69 17.19
N VAL A 233 -1.18 71.94 17.12
CA VAL A 233 -1.29 72.72 15.88
C VAL A 233 -0.42 73.96 15.97
N LEU A 234 0.48 74.08 15.01
CA LEU A 234 1.40 75.21 14.86
C LEU A 234 0.98 76.03 13.64
N SER A 235 0.49 77.25 13.87
CA SER A 235 0.00 78.16 12.84
C SER A 235 1.01 79.30 12.64
N LEU A 236 1.59 79.38 11.44
CA LEU A 236 2.58 80.36 11.02
C LEU A 236 1.90 81.42 10.15
N TYR A 237 1.96 82.70 10.52
CA TYR A 237 1.24 83.78 9.84
C TYR A 237 2.21 84.67 9.06
N PHE A 238 1.90 84.92 7.80
CA PHE A 238 2.70 85.76 6.90
C PHE A 238 1.89 86.94 6.36
N ASN A 239 2.55 88.06 6.07
CA ASN A 239 1.88 89.24 5.53
C ASN A 239 1.32 89.02 4.11
N GLU A 240 1.96 88.15 3.32
CA GLU A 240 1.64 87.76 1.94
C GLU A 240 2.02 86.27 1.72
N PRO A 241 1.54 85.62 0.64
CA PRO A 241 1.87 84.21 0.35
C PRO A 241 3.37 83.94 0.20
N VAL A 242 3.81 82.74 0.59
CA VAL A 242 5.22 82.36 0.68
C VAL A 242 5.53 81.03 0.00
N THR A 243 6.71 80.90 -0.57
CA THR A 243 7.25 79.60 -1.05
C THR A 243 8.06 78.95 0.07
N TYR A 244 7.90 77.65 0.29
CA TYR A 244 8.66 76.95 1.33
C TYR A 244 9.08 75.53 0.95
N ASN A 245 10.12 75.05 1.63
CA ASN A 245 10.65 73.70 1.55
C ASN A 245 10.74 73.07 2.95
N PHE A 246 10.42 71.77 3.07
CA PHE A 246 10.34 71.07 4.37
C PHE A 246 11.29 69.88 4.43
N GLY A 247 12.00 69.71 5.55
CA GLY A 247 12.97 68.62 5.74
C GLY A 247 13.02 68.10 7.17
N LYS A 248 13.57 66.89 7.35
CA LYS A 248 13.90 66.35 8.67
C LYS A 248 15.23 66.92 9.18
N MET A 249 15.33 67.16 10.49
CA MET A 249 16.59 67.56 11.11
C MET A 249 17.64 66.43 10.97
N LYS A 250 18.88 66.78 10.60
CA LYS A 250 19.99 65.81 10.54
C LYS A 250 20.49 65.37 11.91
N ILE A 251 20.22 66.15 12.97
CA ILE A 251 20.64 65.87 14.35
C ILE A 251 19.49 66.28 15.29
N GLY A 252 18.96 65.31 16.04
CA GLY A 252 17.83 65.49 16.98
C GLY A 252 16.45 65.21 16.39
N ASN A 253 15.47 64.92 17.24
CA ASN A 253 14.07 64.69 16.85
C ASN A 253 13.41 66.02 16.47
N GLY A 254 13.04 66.18 15.20
CA GLY A 254 12.35 67.36 14.70
C GLY A 254 12.43 67.56 13.19
N PHE A 255 11.86 68.69 12.76
CA PHE A 255 11.74 69.10 11.37
C PHE A 255 12.23 70.54 11.17
N ILE A 256 12.57 70.91 9.94
CA ILE A 256 12.90 72.28 9.55
C ILE A 256 12.03 72.67 8.36
N LEU A 257 11.39 73.83 8.48
CA LEU A 257 10.77 74.57 7.39
C LEU A 257 11.76 75.66 6.94
N ASN A 258 12.05 75.76 5.65
CA ASN A 258 12.76 76.87 5.02
C ASN A 258 11.76 77.68 4.21
N VAL A 259 11.57 78.95 4.53
CA VAL A 259 10.64 79.87 3.83
C VAL A 259 11.47 80.86 3.02
N GLU A 260 11.29 80.85 1.71
CA GLU A 260 12.17 81.51 0.75
C GLU A 260 11.77 82.98 0.50
N ASP A 261 12.77 83.83 0.31
CA ASP A 261 12.68 85.30 0.17
C ASP A 261 11.97 86.07 1.31
N CYS A 262 11.62 85.37 2.40
CA CYS A 262 10.90 85.90 3.56
C CYS A 262 11.81 86.57 4.60
N LYS A 263 11.24 87.47 5.41
CA LYS A 263 11.85 88.08 6.60
C LYS A 263 11.06 87.80 7.89
N VAL A 264 11.63 88.11 9.06
CA VAL A 264 10.95 88.02 10.36
C VAL A 264 10.58 89.42 10.87
N GLU A 265 9.33 89.65 11.28
CA GLU A 265 8.96 90.92 11.94
C GLU A 265 9.51 90.99 13.39
N PRO A 266 9.95 92.18 13.88
CA PRO A 266 10.64 92.30 15.18
C PRO A 266 9.85 91.88 16.43
N ASN A 267 8.55 91.62 16.31
CA ASN A 267 7.69 91.11 17.39
C ASN A 267 7.68 89.57 17.49
N VAL A 268 8.15 88.84 16.48
CA VAL A 268 8.22 87.38 16.49
C VAL A 268 9.43 86.92 17.30
N LYS A 269 9.25 85.91 18.15
CA LYS A 269 10.32 85.41 19.03
C LYS A 269 11.22 84.41 18.30
N GLU A 270 12.53 84.69 18.26
CA GLU A 270 13.58 83.80 17.75
C GLU A 270 13.56 82.39 18.38
N THR A 271 13.02 82.23 19.58
CA THR A 271 12.83 80.92 20.21
C THR A 271 11.55 80.89 21.05
N ILE A 272 10.68 79.93 20.75
CA ILE A 272 9.43 79.64 21.46
C ILE A 272 9.60 78.25 22.09
N LYS A 273 9.86 78.22 23.40
CA LYS A 273 9.84 76.98 24.17
C LYS A 273 8.41 76.64 24.54
N VAL A 274 7.99 75.43 24.22
CA VAL A 274 6.67 74.88 24.55
C VAL A 274 6.87 73.93 25.72
N SER A 275 6.08 74.08 26.78
CA SER A 275 6.38 73.52 28.11
C SER A 275 5.95 72.06 28.30
N ASP A 276 5.63 71.33 27.24
CA ASP A 276 4.75 70.16 27.31
C ASP A 276 5.22 68.93 26.53
N GLU A 277 4.62 67.77 26.82
CA GLU A 277 5.10 66.47 26.33
C GLU A 277 4.70 66.20 24.86
N GLY A 278 5.67 66.46 23.97
CA GLY A 278 5.67 66.05 22.58
C GLY A 278 6.28 67.10 21.66
N LEU A 279 5.94 68.37 21.85
CA LEU A 279 6.49 69.52 21.13
C LEU A 279 7.31 70.36 22.11
N ARG A 280 8.65 70.39 21.94
CA ARG A 280 9.57 70.92 22.96
C ARG A 280 10.00 72.37 22.70
N GLU A 281 10.32 72.69 21.46
CA GLU A 281 10.99 73.95 21.12
C GLU A 281 10.77 74.27 19.64
N ILE A 282 10.47 75.53 19.32
CA ILE A 282 10.46 76.07 17.97
C ILE A 282 11.49 77.20 17.93
N LYS A 283 12.41 77.17 16.97
CA LYS A 283 13.43 78.21 16.76
C LYS A 283 13.26 78.84 15.39
N VAL A 284 13.39 80.17 15.30
CA VAL A 284 13.29 80.96 14.07
C VAL A 284 14.61 81.70 13.86
N GLU A 285 15.20 81.57 12.67
CA GLU A 285 16.42 82.29 12.27
C GLU A 285 16.26 82.86 10.85
N GLU A 286 16.46 84.17 10.68
CA GLU A 286 16.57 84.78 9.35
C GLU A 286 18.02 84.67 8.86
N ILE A 287 18.25 83.95 7.76
CA ILE A 287 19.60 83.71 7.21
C ILE A 287 19.57 83.99 5.71
N SER A 288 20.45 84.89 5.26
CA SER A 288 20.65 85.25 3.85
C SER A 288 19.39 85.69 3.08
N GLY A 289 18.34 86.14 3.78
CA GLY A 289 17.08 86.61 3.19
C GLY A 289 15.97 85.56 3.09
N ASN A 290 16.15 84.39 3.72
CA ASN A 290 15.14 83.35 3.97
C ASN A 290 14.89 83.20 5.48
N VAL A 291 13.76 82.61 5.87
CA VAL A 291 13.43 82.28 7.28
C VAL A 291 13.44 80.77 7.50
N TYR A 292 14.30 80.32 8.41
CA TYR A 292 14.38 78.93 8.84
C TYR A 292 13.64 78.74 10.17
N ILE A 293 12.68 77.81 10.21
CA ILE A 293 11.88 77.48 11.39
C ILE A 293 12.13 76.00 11.75
N ALA A 294 12.91 75.79 12.81
CA ALA A 294 13.24 74.46 13.34
C ALA A 294 12.25 74.06 14.44
N ILE A 295 11.52 72.96 14.23
CA ILE A 295 10.44 72.47 15.08
C ILE A 295 10.89 71.16 15.74
N LYS A 296 11.21 71.22 17.03
CA LYS A 296 11.78 70.11 17.79
C LYS A 296 10.68 69.34 18.53
N THR A 297 10.39 68.14 18.05
CA THR A 297 9.27 67.31 18.51
C THR A 297 9.60 65.83 18.43
N ASP A 298 9.10 65.05 19.39
CA ASP A 298 9.17 63.58 19.36
C ASP A 298 7.99 62.94 18.61
N ILE A 299 6.98 63.74 18.23
CA ILE A 299 5.80 63.28 17.51
C ILE A 299 6.18 62.99 16.06
N ARG A 300 6.01 61.72 15.66
CA ARG A 300 6.44 61.21 14.35
C ARG A 300 5.42 61.41 13.24
N LYS A 301 4.14 61.53 13.60
CA LYS A 301 3.01 61.66 12.68
C LYS A 301 2.54 63.10 12.62
N PHE A 302 2.62 63.70 11.43
CA PHE A 302 2.23 65.09 11.21
C PHE A 302 1.58 65.27 9.84
N ASN A 303 0.90 66.40 9.64
CA ASN A 303 0.39 66.87 8.36
C ASN A 303 0.57 68.39 8.24
N ILE A 304 0.62 68.92 7.02
CA ILE A 304 0.78 70.36 6.74
C ILE A 304 -0.38 70.81 5.87
N GLN A 305 -0.95 71.97 6.17
CA GLN A 305 -2.02 72.62 5.42
C GLN A 305 -1.66 74.09 5.20
N GLU A 306 -1.93 74.61 4.01
CA GLU A 306 -1.62 75.98 3.63
C GLU A 306 -2.90 76.68 3.13
N ASN A 307 -3.08 77.95 3.52
CA ASN A 307 -4.19 78.79 3.09
C ASN A 307 -3.75 80.25 2.94
N ASP A 308 -3.41 80.65 1.70
CA ASP A 308 -2.97 81.99 1.25
C ASP A 308 -1.77 82.57 2.01
N ARG A 309 -1.94 82.89 3.29
CA ARG A 309 -0.98 83.59 4.17
C ARG A 309 -0.68 82.83 5.46
N ILE A 310 -1.20 81.61 5.61
CA ILE A 310 -1.05 80.82 6.82
C ILE A 310 -0.60 79.40 6.46
N ILE A 311 0.45 78.93 7.13
CA ILE A 311 0.88 77.52 7.12
C ILE A 311 0.53 76.92 8.48
N GLU A 312 -0.32 75.89 8.52
CA GLU A 312 -0.65 75.12 9.71
C GLU A 312 -0.01 73.74 9.68
N ILE A 313 0.72 73.38 10.73
CA ILE A 313 1.37 72.08 10.91
C ILE A 313 0.68 71.37 12.09
N LEU A 314 0.05 70.22 11.82
CA LEU A 314 -0.66 69.42 12.82
C LEU A 314 0.18 68.19 13.20
N LEU A 315 0.45 68.00 14.50
CA LEU A 315 1.19 66.87 15.09
C LEU A 315 0.21 65.97 15.86
N GLN A 316 0.24 64.64 15.67
CA GLN A 316 -0.72 63.69 16.29
C GLN A 316 -0.06 62.68 17.25
N LYS A 317 -0.65 62.47 18.44
CA LYS A 317 -0.21 61.47 19.45
C LYS A 317 -0.79 60.06 19.14
N GLU A 318 -0.13 58.97 19.54
CA GLU A 318 -0.54 57.56 19.29
C GLU A 318 -1.12 56.86 20.56
N THR A 319 -1.84 55.74 20.43
CA THR A 319 -2.77 55.22 21.46
C THR A 319 -2.64 53.72 21.83
N ALA A 320 -3.37 53.30 22.89
CA ALA A 320 -3.12 52.14 23.77
C ALA A 320 -3.50 50.71 23.29
N HIS A 321 -3.04 49.70 24.04
CA HIS A 321 -3.32 48.26 23.86
C HIS A 321 -4.16 47.65 25.00
N LEU A 322 -4.85 46.54 24.73
CA LEU A 322 -5.77 45.87 25.67
C LEU A 322 -5.75 44.34 25.54
N SER A 323 -5.86 43.62 26.65
CA SER A 323 -6.03 42.16 26.71
C SER A 323 -6.88 41.73 27.93
N TYR A 324 -7.48 40.54 27.87
CA TYR A 324 -8.33 40.00 28.94
C TYR A 324 -7.93 38.56 29.28
N ASN A 325 -8.00 38.19 30.56
CA ASN A 325 -7.76 36.84 31.03
C ASN A 325 -9.05 36.24 31.63
N PRO A 326 -9.72 35.30 30.93
CA PRO A 326 -10.93 34.64 31.41
C PRO A 326 -10.74 33.86 32.71
N LEU A 327 -9.56 33.27 32.94
CA LEU A 327 -9.29 32.40 34.08
C LEU A 327 -9.13 33.14 35.41
N THR A 328 -8.87 34.44 35.36
CA THR A 328 -8.71 35.28 36.55
C THR A 328 -9.73 36.43 36.62
N LYS A 329 -10.74 36.44 35.71
CA LYS A 329 -11.74 37.51 35.54
C LYS A 329 -11.10 38.91 35.43
N LEU A 330 -9.94 39.00 34.78
CA LEU A 330 -9.01 40.13 34.92
C LEU A 330 -8.73 40.80 33.57
N LEU A 331 -8.92 42.12 33.52
CA LEU A 331 -8.71 42.95 32.33
C LEU A 331 -7.41 43.75 32.46
N LEU A 332 -6.58 43.71 31.42
CA LEU A 332 -5.31 44.45 31.34
C LEU A 332 -5.37 45.48 30.21
N ILE A 333 -4.90 46.69 30.50
CA ILE A 333 -4.86 47.81 29.54
C ILE A 333 -3.48 48.48 29.69
N GLU A 334 -2.68 48.53 28.63
CA GLU A 334 -1.32 49.10 28.65
C GLU A 334 -1.23 50.33 27.72
N GLY A 335 -0.51 51.37 28.16
CA GLY A 335 -0.25 52.57 27.33
C GLY A 335 -1.24 53.73 27.52
N ILE A 336 -1.86 53.87 28.70
CA ILE A 336 -2.81 54.95 29.02
C ILE A 336 -2.16 56.01 29.93
N SER A 337 -2.32 57.30 29.57
CA SER A 337 -2.01 58.44 30.44
C SER A 337 -3.10 58.67 31.50
N SER A 338 -2.77 59.35 32.60
CA SER A 338 -3.44 59.20 33.91
C SER A 338 -4.85 59.80 34.09
N ARG A 339 -5.64 59.98 33.02
CA ARG A 339 -7.03 60.50 33.05
C ARG A 339 -7.87 59.84 31.94
N ALA A 340 -8.83 58.98 32.30
CA ALA A 340 -10.02 58.59 31.48
C ALA A 340 -10.73 57.31 32.00
N ILE A 341 -11.60 57.38 33.03
CA ILE A 341 -12.57 56.31 33.33
C ILE A 341 -13.88 56.92 33.83
N GLU A 342 -14.98 56.64 33.15
CA GLU A 342 -16.37 56.86 33.58
C GLU A 342 -17.14 55.52 33.56
N VAL A 343 -18.21 55.42 34.35
CA VAL A 343 -19.07 54.22 34.36
C VAL A 343 -20.53 54.64 34.16
N GLU A 344 -21.07 54.34 32.98
CA GLU A 344 -22.50 54.48 32.70
C GLU A 344 -23.27 53.21 33.11
N ARG A 345 -24.49 53.41 33.63
CA ARG A 345 -25.39 52.35 34.07
C ARG A 345 -26.56 52.22 33.10
N ALA A 346 -26.84 51.00 32.65
CA ALA A 346 -28.06 50.62 31.95
C ALA A 346 -28.66 49.36 32.62
N GLU A 347 -29.96 49.13 32.45
CA GLU A 347 -30.81 48.29 33.33
C GLU A 347 -30.30 46.87 33.68
N ASN A 348 -29.50 46.26 32.81
CA ASN A 348 -28.82 44.97 33.06
C ASN A 348 -27.37 44.96 32.50
N ASN A 349 -26.76 46.13 32.32
CA ASN A 349 -25.46 46.27 31.67
C ASN A 349 -24.64 47.41 32.31
N LEU A 350 -23.48 47.08 32.86
CA LEU A 350 -22.46 48.09 33.19
C LEU A 350 -21.71 48.49 31.91
N LYS A 351 -21.52 49.79 31.66
CA LYS A 351 -20.79 50.33 30.51
C LYS A 351 -19.65 51.24 30.98
N ILE A 352 -18.43 50.69 31.00
CA ILE A 352 -17.23 51.47 31.35
C ILE A 352 -16.79 52.26 30.11
N ASN A 353 -16.90 53.60 30.16
CA ASN A 353 -16.44 54.51 29.11
C ASN A 353 -15.05 55.05 29.46
N ILE A 354 -14.11 55.04 28.51
CA ILE A 354 -12.82 55.72 28.65
C ILE A 354 -12.85 57.01 27.83
N GLN A 355 -13.08 58.16 28.49
CA GLN A 355 -13.13 59.50 27.87
C GLN A 355 -12.04 60.44 28.41
N ASN A 356 -11.35 61.14 27.51
CA ASN A 356 -10.22 62.02 27.84
C ASN A 356 -10.67 63.44 28.24
N LYS A 357 -11.02 63.65 29.52
CA LYS A 357 -11.07 64.99 30.15
C LYS A 357 -11.01 64.92 31.69
N ASP A 358 -10.84 66.09 32.32
CA ASP A 358 -10.27 66.20 33.67
C ASP A 358 -11.23 65.88 34.83
N VAL A 359 -10.96 64.77 35.54
CA VAL A 359 -11.45 64.49 36.90
C VAL A 359 -10.30 63.91 37.74
N VAL A 360 -10.21 64.29 39.01
CA VAL A 360 -9.22 63.75 39.96
C VAL A 360 -9.69 62.40 40.47
N ILE A 361 -9.07 61.32 39.99
CA ILE A 361 -9.26 59.96 40.53
C ILE A 361 -8.43 59.82 41.82
N LYS A 362 -9.04 59.31 42.88
CA LYS A 362 -8.35 58.74 44.04
C LYS A 362 -8.20 57.23 43.87
N GLU A 363 -7.24 56.65 44.58
CA GLU A 363 -7.13 55.21 44.79
C GLU A 363 -8.21 54.77 45.80
N GLU A 364 -9.45 54.61 45.32
CA GLU A 364 -10.62 54.19 46.12
C GLU A 364 -11.30 52.97 45.46
N ILE A 365 -11.75 52.01 46.28
CA ILE A 365 -12.56 50.87 45.83
C ILE A 365 -14.00 51.36 45.64
N MET A 366 -14.53 51.22 44.42
CA MET A 366 -15.93 51.54 44.14
C MET A 366 -16.78 50.30 44.39
N GLU A 367 -17.61 50.31 45.43
CA GLU A 367 -18.71 49.36 45.59
C GLU A 367 -19.81 49.67 44.56
N ILE A 368 -19.97 48.79 43.57
CA ILE A 368 -20.96 48.92 42.50
C ILE A 368 -22.01 47.84 42.72
N ASN A 369 -22.87 48.07 43.70
CA ASN A 369 -23.82 47.09 44.22
C ASN A 369 -25.06 46.97 43.30
N ASP A 370 -24.82 46.50 42.06
CA ASP A 370 -25.77 46.50 40.94
C ASP A 370 -26.18 45.08 40.50
N GLY A 371 -26.12 44.11 41.42
CA GLY A 371 -26.60 42.73 41.24
C GLY A 371 -25.81 41.83 40.29
N LEU A 372 -24.75 42.35 39.65
CA LEU A 372 -23.80 41.64 38.79
C LEU A 372 -22.39 41.78 39.38
N VAL A 373 -21.79 42.96 39.17
CA VAL A 373 -20.55 43.39 39.79
C VAL A 373 -20.77 43.62 41.30
N GLU A 374 -19.72 43.45 42.10
CA GLU A 374 -19.67 43.80 43.52
C GLU A 374 -18.81 45.06 43.72
N THR A 375 -17.55 45.01 43.27
CA THR A 375 -16.59 46.10 43.41
C THR A 375 -15.75 46.28 42.15
N ILE A 376 -15.40 47.52 41.83
CA ILE A 376 -14.33 47.85 40.88
C ILE A 376 -13.19 48.54 41.63
N GLU A 377 -11.99 48.01 41.45
CA GLU A 377 -10.76 48.50 42.06
C GLU A 377 -9.78 48.91 40.93
N VAL A 378 -9.17 50.09 41.07
CA VAL A 378 -8.27 50.65 40.05
C VAL A 378 -6.87 50.79 40.64
N LEU A 379 -5.96 49.91 40.24
CA LEU A 379 -4.60 49.84 40.76
C LEU A 379 -3.59 50.50 39.83
N LYS A 380 -2.72 51.33 40.39
CA LYS A 380 -1.63 51.97 39.66
C LYS A 380 -0.40 51.06 39.56
N THR A 381 0.21 50.99 38.39
CA THR A 381 1.39 50.15 38.10
C THR A 381 2.47 50.97 37.39
N PHE A 382 3.67 50.40 37.24
CA PHE A 382 4.79 51.05 36.55
C PHE A 382 4.60 51.23 35.03
N LYS A 383 3.50 50.71 34.45
CA LYS A 383 3.14 50.84 33.02
C LYS A 383 1.84 51.61 32.75
N GLY A 384 1.09 51.99 33.78
CA GLY A 384 -0.27 52.52 33.65
C GLY A 384 -1.20 52.05 34.77
N TYR A 385 -2.46 51.82 34.47
CA TYR A 385 -3.50 51.45 35.45
C TYR A 385 -4.15 50.11 35.08
N VAL A 386 -4.44 49.29 36.09
CA VAL A 386 -5.14 48.00 35.97
C VAL A 386 -6.51 48.12 36.63
N VAL A 387 -7.55 47.60 35.98
CA VAL A 387 -8.93 47.64 36.47
C VAL A 387 -9.39 46.24 36.84
N LEU A 388 -9.58 46.00 38.14
CA LEU A 388 -10.09 44.77 38.71
C LEU A 388 -11.62 44.87 38.84
N VAL A 389 -12.36 43.97 38.20
CA VAL A 389 -13.83 43.90 38.29
C VAL A 389 -14.22 42.64 39.05
N LYS A 390 -14.54 42.80 40.33
CA LYS A 390 -15.00 41.70 41.20
C LYS A 390 -16.51 41.52 41.04
N SER A 391 -16.96 40.30 40.82
CA SER A 391 -18.35 39.99 40.47
C SER A 391 -18.89 38.84 41.31
N SER A 392 -20.12 39.02 41.80
CA SER A 392 -20.90 38.01 42.52
C SER A 392 -21.36 36.86 41.61
N LYS A 393 -21.38 37.11 40.30
CA LYS A 393 -21.85 36.22 39.24
C LYS A 393 -20.77 35.91 38.21
N PHE A 394 -21.04 34.94 37.34
CA PHE A 394 -20.29 34.76 36.10
C PHE A 394 -20.72 35.83 35.09
N LEU A 395 -19.76 36.40 34.35
CA LEU A 395 -20.00 37.51 33.43
C LEU A 395 -19.42 37.24 32.05
N GLU A 396 -20.18 37.60 31.03
CA GLU A 396 -19.71 37.79 29.65
C GLU A 396 -19.41 39.28 29.43
N TYR A 397 -18.49 39.60 28.52
CA TYR A 397 -18.13 40.98 28.19
C TYR A 397 -18.07 41.21 26.68
N GLU A 398 -18.51 42.39 26.26
CA GLU A 398 -18.53 42.83 24.87
C GLU A 398 -17.74 44.14 24.75
N LYS A 399 -16.65 44.14 23.97
CA LYS A 399 -15.85 45.35 23.70
C LYS A 399 -16.53 46.14 22.57
N ILE A 400 -16.89 47.38 22.86
CA ILE A 400 -17.55 48.30 21.93
C ILE A 400 -16.55 49.39 21.56
N GLU A 401 -15.97 49.31 20.36
CA GLU A 401 -14.95 50.28 19.92
C GLU A 401 -15.59 51.55 19.32
N GLY A 402 -15.15 52.71 19.79
CA GLY A 402 -15.44 54.03 19.23
C GLY A 402 -14.17 54.70 18.69
N ARG A 403 -14.31 55.88 18.06
CA ARG A 403 -13.18 56.56 17.39
C ARG A 403 -12.08 57.05 18.34
N SER A 404 -12.40 57.33 19.60
CA SER A 404 -11.49 57.89 20.61
C SER A 404 -11.71 57.31 22.02
N SER A 405 -12.50 56.25 22.12
CA SER A 405 -12.88 55.58 23.35
C SER A 405 -13.24 54.12 23.06
N PHE A 406 -13.17 53.24 24.05
CA PHE A 406 -13.87 51.96 24.00
C PHE A 406 -14.77 51.80 25.21
N GLY A 407 -15.92 51.16 24.99
CA GLY A 407 -16.81 50.69 26.02
C GLY A 407 -16.55 49.21 26.32
N ILE A 408 -16.74 48.80 27.56
CA ILE A 408 -16.95 47.38 27.90
C ILE A 408 -18.35 47.25 28.49
N ARG A 409 -19.18 46.44 27.83
CA ARG A 409 -20.52 46.05 28.26
C ARG A 409 -20.44 44.69 28.96
N LEU A 410 -20.82 44.63 30.24
CA LEU A 410 -20.89 43.39 31.02
C LEU A 410 -22.32 42.84 31.06
N LYS A 411 -22.48 41.52 30.91
CA LYS A 411 -23.75 40.78 30.99
C LYS A 411 -23.61 39.58 31.92
N GLU A 412 -24.71 39.08 32.48
CA GLU A 412 -24.73 37.79 33.19
C GLU A 412 -24.42 36.65 32.21
N ALA A 413 -23.38 35.86 32.48
CA ALA A 413 -23.10 34.66 31.70
C ALA A 413 -24.15 33.59 32.00
N ASN A 414 -24.49 32.75 31.02
CA ASN A 414 -25.36 31.62 31.33
C ASN A 414 -24.59 30.60 32.19
N VAL A 415 -25.25 29.99 33.18
CA VAL A 415 -24.64 29.01 34.09
C VAL A 415 -25.53 27.78 34.27
N ILE A 416 -24.91 26.62 34.49
CA ILE A 416 -25.61 25.43 34.99
C ILE A 416 -26.06 25.70 36.43
N LYS A 417 -27.38 25.66 36.68
CA LYS A 417 -27.98 25.80 38.02
C LYS A 417 -28.15 24.47 38.73
N ARG A 418 -28.49 23.43 37.98
CA ARG A 418 -28.67 22.04 38.45
C ARG A 418 -28.54 21.10 37.26
N TRP A 419 -28.15 19.86 37.52
CA TRP A 419 -28.30 18.76 36.59
C TRP A 419 -28.79 17.50 37.32
N ASN A 420 -29.32 16.52 36.57
CA ASN A 420 -29.76 15.22 37.05
C ASN A 420 -29.52 14.15 35.96
N VAL A 421 -29.54 12.86 36.32
CA VAL A 421 -29.65 11.75 35.36
C VAL A 421 -30.87 10.90 35.70
N PHE A 422 -31.62 10.52 34.67
CA PHE A 422 -32.79 9.64 34.78
C PHE A 422 -32.69 8.49 33.78
N THR A 423 -33.01 7.27 34.20
CA THR A 423 -33.10 6.10 33.31
C THR A 423 -34.57 5.72 33.09
N LYS A 424 -34.92 5.46 31.82
CA LYS A 424 -36.17 4.90 31.32
C LYS A 424 -35.86 3.60 30.55
N GLU A 425 -36.88 2.81 30.22
CA GLU A 425 -36.76 1.44 29.71
C GLU A 425 -35.74 1.23 28.58
N ASP A 426 -35.67 2.16 27.61
CA ASP A 426 -34.75 2.12 26.47
C ASP A 426 -33.77 3.30 26.40
N MET A 427 -33.68 4.15 27.43
CA MET A 427 -32.87 5.38 27.37
C MET A 427 -32.50 5.98 28.73
N SER A 428 -31.29 6.53 28.82
CA SER A 428 -30.88 7.43 29.91
C SER A 428 -30.84 8.87 29.44
N VAL A 429 -31.22 9.80 30.31
CA VAL A 429 -31.32 11.23 30.02
C VAL A 429 -30.54 12.02 31.07
N VAL A 430 -29.55 12.79 30.62
CA VAL A 430 -28.94 13.85 31.43
C VAL A 430 -29.79 15.10 31.25
N GLU A 431 -30.42 15.56 32.32
CA GLU A 431 -31.11 16.84 32.37
C GLU A 431 -30.15 17.91 32.90
N ILE A 432 -29.96 18.99 32.17
CA ILE A 432 -29.21 20.18 32.60
C ILE A 432 -30.19 21.36 32.63
N ILE A 433 -30.27 22.04 33.78
CA ILE A 433 -31.12 23.21 34.02
C ILE A 433 -30.21 24.43 34.16
N SER A 434 -30.39 25.42 33.29
CA SER A 434 -29.51 26.58 33.14
C SER A 434 -30.20 27.91 33.51
N SER A 435 -29.48 29.04 33.40
CA SER A 435 -30.11 30.38 33.43
C SER A 435 -30.81 30.78 32.14
N SER A 436 -30.42 30.22 30.99
CA SER A 436 -31.09 30.34 29.70
C SER A 436 -31.20 28.98 29.01
N GLY A 437 -32.33 28.70 28.37
CA GLY A 437 -32.54 27.46 27.59
C GLY A 437 -31.84 27.43 26.24
N ASP A 438 -31.46 28.60 25.71
CA ASP A 438 -30.96 28.73 24.33
C ASP A 438 -29.48 28.43 24.17
N ALA A 439 -28.72 28.27 25.27
CA ALA A 439 -27.27 28.05 25.27
C ALA A 439 -26.79 27.03 24.22
N GLN A 440 -25.79 27.39 23.40
CA GLN A 440 -25.31 26.50 22.34
C GLN A 440 -24.42 25.39 22.91
N LEU A 441 -24.57 24.19 22.33
CA LEU A 441 -23.76 23.02 22.60
C LEU A 441 -23.14 22.51 21.30
N LEU A 442 -21.90 22.05 21.38
CA LEU A 442 -21.26 21.26 20.33
C LEU A 442 -21.00 19.86 20.90
N MET A 443 -21.41 18.83 20.17
CA MET A 443 -21.18 17.43 20.56
C MET A 443 -20.12 16.79 19.67
N GLU A 444 -19.20 16.06 20.29
CA GLU A 444 -18.21 15.20 19.64
C GLU A 444 -18.31 13.80 20.24
N HIS A 445 -18.21 12.75 19.42
CA HIS A 445 -18.47 11.38 19.85
C HIS A 445 -17.28 10.47 19.50
N ASP A 446 -16.49 10.19 20.53
CA ASP A 446 -15.34 9.32 20.54
C ASP A 446 -15.78 7.87 20.74
N LYS A 447 -16.10 7.25 19.59
CA LYS A 447 -16.54 5.85 19.47
C LYS A 447 -15.44 4.82 19.76
N GLU A 448 -14.19 5.24 19.88
CA GLU A 448 -13.07 4.34 20.18
C GLU A 448 -12.87 4.18 21.70
N ASN A 449 -13.34 5.15 22.49
CA ASN A 449 -13.22 5.17 23.94
C ASN A 449 -14.58 5.25 24.67
N ASP A 450 -15.68 4.98 23.97
CA ASP A 450 -17.08 5.03 24.45
C ASP A 450 -17.43 6.34 25.18
N LYS A 451 -17.04 7.49 24.60
CA LYS A 451 -17.20 8.83 25.20
C LYS A 451 -17.90 9.82 24.30
N VAL A 452 -18.82 10.59 24.89
CA VAL A 452 -19.42 11.76 24.26
C VAL A 452 -18.90 13.01 24.98
N TYR A 453 -18.23 13.89 24.24
CA TYR A 453 -17.81 15.20 24.71
C TYR A 453 -18.89 16.21 24.32
N VAL A 454 -19.46 16.88 25.33
CA VAL A 454 -20.48 17.93 25.18
C VAL A 454 -19.82 19.26 25.56
N TYR A 455 -19.38 20.01 24.56
CA TYR A 455 -18.78 21.32 24.73
C TYR A 455 -19.86 22.37 24.96
N PHE A 456 -19.74 23.09 26.08
CA PHE A 456 -20.57 24.23 26.40
C PHE A 456 -19.98 25.46 25.70
N MET A 457 -20.74 26.07 24.78
CA MET A 457 -20.27 27.25 24.03
C MET A 457 -20.56 28.54 24.79
N ASP A 458 -21.82 28.71 25.20
CA ASP A 458 -22.34 29.94 25.82
C ASP A 458 -22.88 29.66 27.24
N LEU A 459 -22.29 28.66 27.94
CA LEU A 459 -22.76 28.18 29.24
C LEU A 459 -21.57 27.81 30.15
N GLU A 460 -21.44 28.50 31.27
CA GLU A 460 -20.41 28.22 32.26
C GLU A 460 -20.80 27.11 33.23
N VAL A 461 -19.77 26.34 33.62
CA VAL A 461 -19.86 25.25 34.59
C VAL A 461 -19.34 25.76 35.92
N PRO A 462 -20.12 25.68 37.02
CA PRO A 462 -19.65 26.02 38.36
C PRO A 462 -18.42 25.20 38.76
N ASP A 463 -17.45 25.84 39.42
CA ASP A 463 -16.19 25.20 39.83
C ASP A 463 -16.41 23.97 40.75
N GLU A 464 -17.53 23.94 41.47
CA GLU A 464 -17.96 22.80 42.30
C GLU A 464 -18.20 21.51 41.51
N LEU A 465 -18.53 21.58 40.21
CA LEU A 465 -18.72 20.41 39.36
C LEU A 465 -17.43 19.97 38.64
N LEU A 466 -16.43 20.86 38.54
CA LEU A 466 -15.23 20.62 37.74
C LEU A 466 -14.33 19.54 38.34
N ASN A 467 -13.91 18.61 37.49
CA ASN A 467 -13.09 17.44 37.81
C ASN A 467 -13.74 16.47 38.83
N GLN A 468 -15.05 16.59 39.07
CA GLN A 468 -15.83 15.55 39.75
C GLN A 468 -16.33 14.52 38.74
N ARG A 469 -16.23 13.24 39.10
CA ARG A 469 -16.73 12.10 38.32
C ARG A 469 -17.89 11.44 39.07
N TYR A 470 -19.01 11.30 38.39
CA TYR A 470 -20.26 10.78 38.94
C TYR A 470 -20.57 9.45 38.25
N GLU A 471 -20.62 8.35 38.99
CA GLU A 471 -20.76 7.00 38.44
C GLU A 471 -22.19 6.46 38.61
N TYR A 472 -22.63 5.59 37.68
CA TYR A 472 -23.99 5.08 37.58
C TYR A 472 -24.00 3.57 37.34
N GLU A 473 -24.73 2.82 38.17
CA GLU A 473 -24.91 1.37 37.97
C GLU A 473 -26.01 1.04 36.94
N ASP A 474 -27.10 1.81 36.92
CA ASP A 474 -28.35 1.45 36.23
C ASP A 474 -28.67 2.35 35.02
N GLY A 475 -28.69 1.73 33.83
CA GLY A 475 -29.06 2.36 32.57
C GLY A 475 -27.93 2.38 31.56
N PHE A 476 -27.87 3.45 30.77
CA PHE A 476 -27.08 3.53 29.54
C PHE A 476 -25.91 4.52 29.63
N ILE A 477 -25.61 5.01 30.82
CA ILE A 477 -24.48 5.90 31.12
C ILE A 477 -23.70 5.24 32.25
N GLU A 478 -22.39 5.21 32.16
CA GLU A 478 -21.52 4.61 33.19
C GLU A 478 -20.98 5.64 34.16
N TRP A 479 -20.53 6.78 33.64
CA TRP A 479 -20.12 7.92 34.43
C TRP A 479 -20.16 9.22 33.63
N ILE A 480 -20.21 10.34 34.36
CA ILE A 480 -20.17 11.71 33.83
C ILE A 480 -19.08 12.49 34.55
N GLU A 481 -18.37 13.35 33.83
CA GLU A 481 -17.32 14.22 34.39
C GLU A 481 -17.34 15.60 33.72
N PHE A 482 -17.27 16.69 34.48
CA PHE A 482 -17.19 18.05 33.93
C PHE A 482 -15.74 18.56 33.95
N LYS A 483 -15.31 19.20 32.87
CA LYS A 483 -13.94 19.71 32.68
C LYS A 483 -13.92 21.09 32.04
N LYS A 484 -12.78 21.77 32.15
CA LYS A 484 -12.55 23.09 31.55
C LYS A 484 -11.24 23.06 30.78
N ASP A 485 -11.30 23.40 29.50
CA ASP A 485 -10.13 23.59 28.64
C ASP A 485 -9.55 24.99 28.91
N TYR A 486 -8.51 25.03 29.75
CA TYR A 486 -7.81 26.25 30.15
C TYR A 486 -7.12 26.96 28.97
N ALA A 487 -6.81 26.26 27.87
CA ALA A 487 -6.16 26.85 26.69
C ALA A 487 -7.17 27.42 25.69
N LYS A 488 -8.38 26.83 25.60
CA LYS A 488 -9.47 27.31 24.72
C LYS A 488 -10.54 28.14 25.43
N ALA A 489 -10.45 28.29 26.75
CA ALA A 489 -11.45 28.93 27.62
C ALA A 489 -12.88 28.35 27.47
N LYS A 490 -13.00 27.04 27.24
CA LYS A 490 -14.29 26.35 27.08
C LYS A 490 -14.51 25.28 28.13
N SER A 491 -15.70 25.26 28.71
CA SER A 491 -16.16 24.21 29.62
C SER A 491 -16.79 23.07 28.81
N TYR A 492 -16.67 21.82 29.27
CA TYR A 492 -17.26 20.65 28.61
C TYR A 492 -17.60 19.54 29.59
N MET A 493 -18.51 18.65 29.20
CA MET A 493 -18.87 17.45 29.95
C MET A 493 -18.51 16.21 29.14
N ILE A 494 -17.90 15.21 29.78
CA ILE A 494 -17.68 13.88 29.24
C ILE A 494 -18.80 12.98 29.77
N ILE A 495 -19.48 12.26 28.88
CA ILE A 495 -20.39 11.15 29.22
C ILE A 495 -19.73 9.86 28.75
N SER A 496 -19.45 8.92 29.66
CA SER A 496 -19.04 7.56 29.30
C SER A 496 -20.28 6.73 29.02
N THR A 497 -20.41 6.29 27.78
CA THR A 497 -21.54 5.51 27.28
C THR A 497 -21.17 4.79 25.99
N PRO A 498 -21.26 3.45 25.92
CA PRO A 498 -21.11 2.70 24.67
C PRO A 498 -22.35 2.80 23.76
N VAL A 499 -23.34 3.62 24.12
CA VAL A 499 -24.56 3.82 23.33
C VAL A 499 -24.30 4.80 22.20
N ASN A 500 -24.26 4.25 20.99
CA ASN A 500 -23.98 5.00 19.77
C ASN A 500 -25.00 6.11 19.41
N LYS A 501 -26.17 6.16 20.06
CA LYS A 501 -27.27 7.08 19.76
C LYS A 501 -27.53 8.06 20.91
N VAL A 502 -26.64 9.04 21.02
CA VAL A 502 -26.83 10.22 21.90
C VAL A 502 -27.34 11.41 21.08
N SER A 503 -28.20 12.22 21.67
CA SER A 503 -28.88 13.36 21.03
C SER A 503 -29.16 14.46 22.05
N VAL A 504 -29.38 15.70 21.61
CA VAL A 504 -29.83 16.82 22.46
C VAL A 504 -31.25 17.25 22.09
N SER A 505 -32.09 17.45 23.09
CA SER A 505 -33.36 18.20 23.02
C SER A 505 -33.25 19.45 23.89
N LYS A 506 -34.05 20.48 23.59
CA LYS A 506 -34.20 21.70 24.39
C LYS A 506 -35.67 21.94 24.68
N GLU A 507 -36.01 22.06 25.96
CA GLU A 507 -37.39 22.15 26.46
C GLU A 507 -37.43 23.16 27.62
N ASP A 508 -38.09 24.30 27.45
CA ASP A 508 -38.40 25.33 28.47
C ASP A 508 -37.31 25.56 29.55
N GLY A 509 -36.13 26.05 29.13
CA GLY A 509 -35.02 26.34 30.04
C GLY A 509 -34.17 25.12 30.44
N ARG A 510 -34.43 23.95 29.85
CA ARG A 510 -33.68 22.71 30.07
C ARG A 510 -33.04 22.21 28.79
N ILE A 511 -31.90 21.58 28.96
CA ILE A 511 -31.18 20.80 27.96
C ILE A 511 -31.31 19.33 28.37
N LEU A 512 -31.78 18.48 27.47
CA LEU A 512 -31.88 17.04 27.68
C LEU A 512 -30.91 16.33 26.74
N ILE A 513 -29.88 15.68 27.29
CA ILE A 513 -28.96 14.83 26.52
C ILE A 513 -29.45 13.38 26.66
N LEU A 514 -29.95 12.80 25.56
CA LEU A 514 -30.69 11.55 25.56
C LEU A 514 -29.87 10.43 24.90
N CYS A 515 -29.33 9.53 25.72
CA CYS A 515 -28.61 8.32 25.32
C CYS A 515 -29.61 7.17 25.15
N ARG A 516 -29.93 6.75 23.92
CA ARG A 516 -30.94 5.72 23.64
C ARG A 516 -30.33 4.39 23.24
N ALA A 517 -30.64 3.34 24.00
CA ALA A 517 -30.16 1.97 23.79
C ALA A 517 -30.25 1.52 22.33
N GLN A 518 -29.24 0.77 21.87
CA GLN A 518 -29.34 0.13 20.56
C GLN A 518 -30.37 -1.01 20.64
N ARG A 519 -31.30 -1.06 19.68
CA ARG A 519 -32.26 -2.16 19.59
C ARG A 519 -31.55 -3.40 19.09
N ALA A 520 -31.43 -4.40 19.95
CA ALA A 520 -31.09 -5.75 19.55
C ALA A 520 -32.36 -6.52 19.21
N PHE A 521 -32.25 -7.52 18.35
CA PHE A 521 -33.38 -8.37 17.99
C PHE A 521 -33.01 -9.84 18.10
N LEU A 522 -33.95 -10.68 18.56
CA LEU A 522 -33.85 -12.13 18.42
C LEU A 522 -34.82 -12.57 17.32
N LEU A 523 -34.27 -12.77 16.12
CA LEU A 523 -34.99 -13.12 14.90
C LEU A 523 -34.73 -14.60 14.54
N TYR A 524 -35.58 -15.17 13.67
CA TYR A 524 -35.31 -16.46 13.02
C TYR A 524 -35.42 -16.35 11.49
N ASP A 525 -34.44 -16.90 10.79
CA ASP A 525 -34.41 -16.97 9.32
C ASP A 525 -34.97 -18.32 8.86
N ASN A 526 -36.23 -18.32 8.43
CA ASN A 526 -36.94 -19.49 7.90
C ASN A 526 -36.32 -20.09 6.62
N LEU A 527 -35.43 -19.38 5.92
CA LEU A 527 -34.78 -19.86 4.69
C LEU A 527 -33.38 -20.43 4.94
N GLN A 528 -32.69 -19.97 5.99
CA GLN A 528 -31.30 -20.38 6.30
C GLN A 528 -31.16 -21.14 7.63
N THR A 529 -32.29 -21.51 8.26
CA THR A 529 -32.38 -22.29 9.50
C THR A 529 -31.44 -21.80 10.61
N ARG A 530 -31.43 -20.48 10.82
CA ARG A 530 -30.58 -19.79 11.81
C ARG A 530 -31.40 -18.85 12.68
N LEU A 531 -31.07 -18.81 13.97
CA LEU A 531 -31.40 -17.68 14.84
C LEU A 531 -30.43 -16.54 14.55
N ILE A 532 -30.88 -15.30 14.74
CA ILE A 532 -30.05 -14.11 14.57
C ILE A 532 -30.24 -13.21 15.80
N PHE A 533 -29.19 -13.06 16.58
CA PHE A 533 -29.07 -12.05 17.64
C PHE A 533 -28.57 -10.76 16.98
N GLN A 534 -29.50 -9.99 16.41
CA GLN A 534 -29.19 -8.77 15.68
C GLN A 534 -28.66 -7.69 16.61
N ASN A 535 -27.60 -6.99 16.22
CA ASN A 535 -26.90 -5.96 17.01
C ASN A 535 -26.32 -6.45 18.35
N ILE A 536 -25.96 -7.73 18.47
CA ILE A 536 -25.20 -8.30 19.58
C ILE A 536 -24.02 -9.10 19.01
N LYS A 537 -22.80 -8.86 19.50
CA LYS A 537 -21.59 -9.56 19.00
C LYS A 537 -21.46 -10.98 19.58
N PRO A 538 -20.74 -11.92 18.94
CA PRO A 538 -20.60 -13.28 19.49
C PRO A 538 -19.86 -13.34 20.84
N SER A 539 -19.00 -12.37 21.13
CA SER A 539 -18.37 -12.18 22.44
C SER A 539 -19.33 -11.70 23.54
N GLU A 540 -20.55 -11.34 23.16
CA GLU A 540 -21.62 -10.86 24.03
C GLU A 540 -22.78 -11.87 24.11
N VAL A 541 -22.69 -13.04 23.45
CA VAL A 541 -23.69 -14.13 23.48
C VAL A 541 -23.04 -15.44 23.92
N GLU A 542 -23.44 -15.96 25.08
CA GLU A 542 -23.10 -17.30 25.56
C GLU A 542 -24.22 -18.28 25.20
N LEU A 543 -23.86 -19.54 24.87
CA LEU A 543 -24.79 -20.59 24.42
C LEU A 543 -24.43 -21.94 25.07
N GLU A 544 -25.43 -22.66 25.57
CA GLU A 544 -25.24 -23.95 26.26
C GLU A 544 -26.37 -24.94 25.90
N LEU A 545 -26.01 -26.17 25.52
CA LEU A 545 -26.99 -27.25 25.37
C LEU A 545 -27.31 -27.86 26.75
N VAL A 546 -28.53 -27.67 27.23
CA VAL A 546 -28.94 -28.15 28.56
C VAL A 546 -29.61 -29.53 28.48
N GLU A 547 -30.32 -29.81 27.38
CA GLU A 547 -30.94 -31.10 27.07
C GLU A 547 -30.93 -31.33 25.55
N ASP A 548 -31.18 -32.57 25.11
CA ASP A 548 -31.30 -33.04 23.71
C ASP A 548 -32.11 -32.12 22.75
N LYS A 549 -32.96 -31.25 23.30
CA LYS A 549 -33.86 -30.33 22.58
C LYS A 549 -33.96 -28.93 23.24
N LYS A 550 -33.02 -28.54 24.11
CA LYS A 550 -33.03 -27.24 24.81
C LYS A 550 -31.68 -26.54 24.76
N LEU A 551 -31.68 -25.34 24.18
CA LEU A 551 -30.53 -24.45 24.07
C LEU A 551 -30.74 -23.23 24.98
N ARG A 552 -29.92 -23.08 26.01
CA ARG A 552 -29.83 -21.86 26.84
C ARG A 552 -29.00 -20.81 26.11
N PHE A 553 -29.37 -19.55 26.29
CA PHE A 553 -28.54 -18.42 25.91
C PHE A 553 -28.43 -17.38 27.03
N SER A 554 -27.31 -16.65 27.06
CA SER A 554 -27.13 -15.44 27.85
C SER A 554 -26.56 -14.33 26.97
N ILE A 555 -26.98 -13.10 27.21
CA ILE A 555 -26.53 -11.90 26.50
C ILE A 555 -25.92 -10.96 27.53
N LEU A 556 -24.61 -10.75 27.43
CA LEU A 556 -23.80 -9.99 28.40
C LEU A 556 -23.83 -8.47 28.16
N ASN A 557 -24.53 -8.02 27.10
CA ASN A 557 -24.60 -6.63 26.72
C ASN A 557 -25.77 -5.91 27.41
N ARG A 558 -25.50 -5.26 28.56
CA ARG A 558 -26.48 -4.45 29.29
C ARG A 558 -27.00 -3.21 28.55
N PHE A 559 -26.33 -2.80 27.47
CA PHE A 559 -26.59 -1.54 26.76
C PHE A 559 -27.53 -1.67 25.55
N VAL A 560 -28.02 -2.89 25.26
CA VAL A 560 -29.04 -3.13 24.23
C VAL A 560 -30.44 -3.35 24.82
N ASN A 561 -31.45 -2.98 24.04
CA ASN A 561 -32.84 -3.36 24.29
C ASN A 561 -33.21 -4.53 23.36
N LEU A 562 -33.40 -5.74 23.92
CA LEU A 562 -33.63 -6.96 23.15
C LEU A 562 -35.11 -7.15 22.81
N ILE A 563 -35.41 -7.27 21.52
CA ILE A 563 -36.77 -7.47 20.99
C ILE A 563 -36.85 -8.83 20.30
N LYS A 564 -37.60 -9.77 20.86
CA LYS A 564 -37.86 -11.08 20.23
C LYS A 564 -38.95 -10.95 19.16
N ASP A 565 -38.75 -11.59 18.00
CA ASP A 565 -39.77 -11.72 16.96
C ASP A 565 -40.79 -12.82 17.30
N SER A 566 -42.07 -12.53 17.07
CA SER A 566 -43.19 -13.47 17.12
C SER A 566 -43.02 -14.70 16.21
N MET A 567 -42.40 -14.55 15.03
CA MET A 567 -42.25 -15.63 14.05
C MET A 567 -41.32 -16.77 14.52
N VAL A 568 -40.59 -16.56 15.63
CA VAL A 568 -39.69 -17.56 16.23
C VAL A 568 -40.48 -18.73 16.86
N GLU A 569 -41.77 -18.54 17.20
CA GLU A 569 -42.60 -19.58 17.81
C GLU A 569 -43.25 -20.54 16.80
N ASP A 570 -43.69 -20.01 15.64
CA ASP A 570 -44.41 -20.79 14.61
C ASP A 570 -43.47 -21.38 13.54
N ASN A 571 -42.34 -21.92 14.01
CA ASN A 571 -41.23 -22.39 13.15
C ASN A 571 -41.17 -23.93 13.03
N GLN A 572 -40.51 -24.45 11.98
CA GLN A 572 -40.36 -25.90 11.76
C GLN A 572 -39.40 -26.58 12.76
N PHE A 573 -38.44 -25.84 13.31
CA PHE A 573 -37.35 -26.34 14.17
C PHE A 573 -37.43 -25.84 15.61
N ILE A 574 -37.98 -24.65 15.85
CA ILE A 574 -38.19 -24.07 17.17
C ILE A 574 -39.66 -24.26 17.61
N GLU A 575 -39.86 -24.59 18.88
CA GLU A 575 -41.17 -24.78 19.52
C GLU A 575 -41.62 -23.53 20.28
N LYS A 576 -40.71 -22.92 21.05
CA LYS A 576 -40.90 -21.65 21.75
C LYS A 576 -39.54 -21.08 22.18
N VAL A 577 -39.53 -19.80 22.53
CA VAL A 577 -38.37 -19.14 23.16
C VAL A 577 -38.82 -18.30 24.35
N GLU A 578 -38.17 -18.49 25.50
CA GLU A 578 -38.40 -17.75 26.74
C GLU A 578 -37.20 -16.82 27.00
N VAL A 579 -37.46 -15.60 27.50
CA VAL A 579 -36.47 -14.53 27.66
C VAL A 579 -36.77 -13.72 28.91
N GLU A 580 -35.76 -13.46 29.74
CA GLU A 580 -35.83 -12.61 30.94
C GLU A 580 -34.71 -11.56 30.92
N LYS A 581 -34.96 -10.38 31.50
CA LYS A 581 -33.97 -9.28 31.58
C LYS A 581 -33.28 -9.31 32.95
N VAL A 582 -31.96 -9.43 32.95
CA VAL A 582 -31.11 -9.51 34.15
C VAL A 582 -30.23 -8.26 34.27
N LYS A 583 -29.58 -8.01 35.42
CA LYS A 583 -28.82 -6.77 35.66
C LYS A 583 -27.76 -6.48 34.59
N ASN A 584 -27.15 -7.52 34.03
CA ASN A 584 -26.09 -7.41 33.04
C ASN A 584 -26.54 -7.68 31.58
N GLY A 585 -27.84 -7.80 31.31
CA GLY A 585 -28.36 -8.07 29.96
C GLY A 585 -29.61 -8.95 29.96
N TYR A 586 -29.56 -10.11 29.29
CA TYR A 586 -30.72 -11.01 29.14
C TYR A 586 -30.32 -12.48 29.21
N GLU A 587 -31.19 -13.33 29.76
CA GLU A 587 -31.05 -14.79 29.74
C GLU A 587 -32.28 -15.42 29.10
N GLY A 588 -32.15 -16.65 28.56
CA GLY A 588 -33.29 -17.32 27.93
C GLY A 588 -33.07 -18.78 27.54
N LEU A 589 -34.17 -19.40 27.10
CA LEU A 589 -34.25 -20.80 26.68
C LEU A 589 -34.97 -20.94 25.34
N ILE A 590 -34.34 -21.64 24.41
CA ILE A 590 -34.86 -22.00 23.09
C ILE A 590 -35.21 -23.50 23.11
N TYR A 591 -36.47 -23.82 22.79
CA TYR A 591 -36.99 -25.18 22.76
C TYR A 591 -37.04 -25.67 21.31
N LEU A 592 -36.51 -26.87 21.02
CA LEU A 592 -36.34 -27.39 19.67
C LEU A 592 -37.26 -28.58 19.37
N LYS A 593 -37.90 -28.57 18.20
CA LYS A 593 -38.80 -29.65 17.74
C LYS A 593 -38.03 -30.94 17.41
N LYS A 594 -36.76 -30.85 16.98
CA LYS A 594 -35.86 -31.97 16.62
C LYS A 594 -34.49 -31.85 17.32
N LYS A 595 -33.72 -32.94 17.38
CA LYS A 595 -32.30 -32.88 17.78
C LYS A 595 -31.50 -32.14 16.71
N CYS A 596 -30.68 -31.17 17.13
CA CYS A 596 -29.84 -30.37 16.24
C CYS A 596 -28.47 -30.13 16.87
N SER A 597 -27.42 -30.07 16.05
CA SER A 597 -26.20 -29.36 16.42
C SER A 597 -26.38 -27.86 16.16
N PHE A 598 -25.56 -27.03 16.81
CA PHE A 598 -25.57 -25.58 16.60
C PHE A 598 -24.15 -25.01 16.68
N TYR A 599 -23.95 -23.85 16.07
CA TYR A 599 -22.76 -23.04 16.24
C TYR A 599 -23.10 -21.55 16.02
N SER A 600 -22.37 -20.67 16.70
CA SER A 600 -22.47 -19.21 16.55
C SER A 600 -21.34 -18.67 15.67
N LEU A 601 -21.66 -17.69 14.82
CA LEU A 601 -20.70 -16.91 14.04
C LEU A 601 -21.02 -15.42 14.09
N LEU A 602 -20.00 -14.59 13.90
CA LEU A 602 -20.20 -13.17 13.59
C LEU A 602 -20.94 -13.05 12.26
N ALA A 603 -22.08 -12.38 12.27
CA ALA A 603 -22.88 -12.15 11.08
C ALA A 603 -22.18 -11.21 10.09
N LYS A 604 -22.69 -11.16 8.86
CA LYS A 604 -22.09 -10.42 7.72
C LYS A 604 -22.08 -8.90 7.92
N ASP A 605 -22.85 -8.38 8.87
CA ASP A 605 -22.87 -6.96 9.28
C ASP A 605 -21.77 -6.59 10.29
N LYS A 606 -21.04 -7.58 10.83
CA LYS A 606 -20.03 -7.46 11.89
C LYS A 606 -20.54 -6.91 13.24
N VAL A 607 -21.85 -6.86 13.44
CA VAL A 607 -22.48 -6.37 14.69
C VAL A 607 -23.51 -7.34 15.28
N SER A 608 -23.93 -8.36 14.52
CA SER A 608 -24.89 -9.38 14.93
C SER A 608 -24.25 -10.76 15.07
N THR A 609 -24.94 -11.69 15.74
CA THR A 609 -24.52 -13.09 15.87
C THR A 609 -25.53 -14.00 15.18
N ASP A 610 -25.08 -14.71 14.15
CA ASP A 610 -25.85 -15.78 13.51
C ASP A 610 -25.64 -17.08 14.31
N VAL A 611 -26.70 -17.76 14.72
CA VAL A 611 -26.65 -19.09 15.36
C VAL A 611 -27.35 -20.09 14.46
N TYR A 612 -26.57 -20.89 13.75
CA TYR A 612 -27.05 -21.87 12.79
C TYR A 612 -27.51 -23.14 13.52
N LEU A 613 -28.69 -23.69 13.16
CA LEU A 613 -29.24 -24.90 13.76
C LEU A 613 -29.33 -26.01 12.69
N THR A 614 -28.54 -27.07 12.84
CA THR A 614 -28.44 -28.16 11.86
C THR A 614 -29.05 -29.44 12.41
N PRO A 615 -30.17 -29.96 11.84
CA PRO A 615 -30.77 -31.22 12.27
C PRO A 615 -29.85 -32.42 12.02
N LEU A 616 -29.73 -33.34 12.98
CA LEU A 616 -28.72 -34.42 12.91
C LEU A 616 -28.87 -35.33 11.66
N LYS A 617 -30.09 -35.66 11.22
CA LYS A 617 -30.29 -36.44 9.97
C LYS A 617 -29.70 -35.75 8.73
N ALA A 618 -29.71 -34.41 8.68
CA ALA A 618 -29.10 -33.68 7.56
C ALA A 618 -27.56 -33.75 7.57
N GLN A 619 -26.96 -34.20 8.67
CA GLN A 619 -25.52 -34.41 8.83
C GLN A 619 -25.13 -35.89 8.64
N ASN A 620 -26.06 -36.82 8.83
CA ASN A 620 -25.84 -38.27 8.76
C ASN A 620 -26.26 -38.84 7.38
N LYS A 621 -25.31 -38.95 6.44
CA LYS A 621 -25.54 -39.60 5.12
C LYS A 621 -24.52 -40.70 4.89
N ILE A 622 -24.92 -41.79 4.23
CA ILE A 622 -23.96 -42.75 3.66
C ILE A 622 -23.80 -42.39 2.17
N ASN A 623 -22.62 -41.92 1.79
CA ASN A 623 -22.37 -41.29 0.51
C ASN A 623 -21.37 -42.06 -0.39
N PHE A 624 -20.62 -43.02 0.18
CA PHE A 624 -19.60 -43.76 -0.53
C PHE A 624 -19.35 -45.15 0.09
N TYR A 625 -18.99 -46.12 -0.74
CA TYR A 625 -18.39 -47.38 -0.32
C TYR A 625 -17.25 -47.74 -1.27
N GLU A 626 -16.24 -48.45 -0.77
CA GLU A 626 -15.08 -48.89 -1.55
C GLU A 626 -14.66 -50.29 -1.12
N TYR A 627 -14.43 -51.17 -2.08
CA TYR A 627 -13.86 -52.50 -1.85
C TYR A 627 -12.40 -52.51 -2.27
N GLU A 628 -11.52 -52.83 -1.32
CA GLU A 628 -10.09 -52.98 -1.56
C GLU A 628 -9.64 -54.41 -1.23
N GLU A 629 -8.71 -54.96 -2.03
CA GLU A 629 -8.03 -56.25 -1.77
C GLU A 629 -6.52 -55.99 -1.71
N ARG A 630 -5.92 -56.10 -0.52
CA ARG A 630 -4.50 -55.86 -0.24
C ARG A 630 -3.89 -57.07 0.46
N ASP A 631 -2.78 -57.56 -0.07
CA ASP A 631 -2.11 -58.76 0.41
C ASP A 631 -3.10 -59.93 0.63
N ASN A 632 -3.09 -60.56 1.81
CA ASN A 632 -4.04 -61.60 2.17
C ASN A 632 -5.32 -61.06 2.84
N LYS A 633 -5.74 -59.82 2.55
CA LYS A 633 -6.91 -59.18 3.15
C LYS A 633 -7.81 -58.53 2.11
N ALA A 634 -9.08 -58.43 2.44
CA ALA A 634 -10.02 -57.57 1.74
C ALA A 634 -10.69 -56.63 2.74
N ILE A 635 -10.90 -55.37 2.37
CA ILE A 635 -11.53 -54.36 3.22
C ILE A 635 -12.70 -53.73 2.47
N LEU A 636 -13.89 -53.79 3.06
CA LEU A 636 -15.02 -52.99 2.63
C LEU A 636 -15.10 -51.73 3.49
N HIS A 637 -14.78 -50.60 2.88
CA HIS A 637 -14.94 -49.27 3.48
C HIS A 637 -16.38 -48.80 3.27
N ILE A 638 -17.08 -48.45 4.35
CA ILE A 638 -18.34 -47.70 4.33
C ILE A 638 -18.06 -46.28 4.82
N ARG A 639 -18.46 -45.27 4.04
CA ARG A 639 -18.15 -43.85 4.31
C ARG A 639 -19.38 -42.97 4.14
N GLY A 640 -19.35 -41.85 4.86
CA GLY A 640 -20.47 -40.95 4.96
C GLY A 640 -20.11 -39.57 5.47
N GLU A 641 -21.16 -38.84 5.81
CA GLU A 641 -21.14 -37.67 6.66
C GLU A 641 -21.76 -38.05 8.01
N GLY A 642 -21.31 -37.43 9.09
CA GLY A 642 -21.90 -37.60 10.42
C GLY A 642 -21.61 -38.95 11.09
N LYS A 643 -22.28 -39.20 12.21
CA LYS A 643 -22.01 -40.35 13.09
C LYS A 643 -22.97 -41.50 12.78
N LEU A 644 -22.47 -42.51 12.07
CA LEU A 644 -23.25 -43.67 11.63
C LEU A 644 -23.35 -44.74 12.74
N GLU A 645 -24.27 -44.55 13.70
CA GLU A 645 -24.53 -45.55 14.75
C GLU A 645 -25.22 -46.79 14.19
N LYS A 646 -24.73 -48.00 14.53
CA LYS A 646 -25.05 -49.24 13.80
C LYS A 646 -25.11 -50.52 14.64
N GLU A 647 -25.87 -51.51 14.15
CA GLU A 647 -25.86 -52.92 14.57
C GLU A 647 -25.39 -53.84 13.42
N ILE A 648 -24.82 -55.01 13.76
CA ILE A 648 -24.31 -56.01 12.80
C ILE A 648 -24.79 -57.42 13.19
N ARG A 649 -25.20 -58.23 12.21
CA ARG A 649 -25.64 -59.64 12.38
C ARG A 649 -25.07 -60.52 11.25
N LYS A 650 -24.80 -61.80 11.52
CA LYS A 650 -24.30 -62.81 10.55
C LYS A 650 -25.32 -63.94 10.40
N GLU A 651 -25.70 -64.28 9.16
CA GLU A 651 -26.69 -65.32 8.81
C GLU A 651 -26.22 -66.04 7.53
N ASP A 652 -25.84 -67.32 7.62
CA ASP A 652 -25.51 -68.23 6.50
C ASP A 652 -24.72 -67.63 5.31
N GLY A 653 -23.50 -67.14 5.56
CA GLY A 653 -22.62 -66.54 4.53
C GLY A 653 -23.00 -65.10 4.13
N VAL A 654 -24.02 -64.52 4.78
CA VAL A 654 -24.48 -63.14 4.59
C VAL A 654 -24.26 -62.32 5.85
N ILE A 655 -23.71 -61.11 5.68
CA ILE A 655 -23.52 -60.13 6.75
C ILE A 655 -24.54 -59.02 6.56
N ARG A 656 -25.36 -58.75 7.58
CA ARG A 656 -26.34 -57.65 7.57
C ARG A 656 -25.93 -56.57 8.57
N ILE A 657 -25.99 -55.31 8.14
CA ILE A 657 -25.67 -54.13 8.94
C ILE A 657 -26.88 -53.19 8.93
N GLU A 658 -27.26 -52.67 10.08
CA GLU A 658 -28.37 -51.74 10.28
C GLU A 658 -27.85 -50.41 10.85
N ILE A 659 -28.25 -49.26 10.31
CA ILE A 659 -27.70 -47.92 10.66
C ILE A 659 -28.86 -46.94 10.93
N PHE A 660 -28.75 -46.15 12.00
CA PHE A 660 -29.83 -45.28 12.52
C PHE A 660 -29.62 -43.79 12.24
N ASP A 661 -30.72 -43.02 12.26
CA ASP A 661 -30.77 -41.56 12.02
C ASP A 661 -30.00 -41.13 10.76
N ALA A 662 -30.08 -41.93 9.68
CA ALA A 662 -29.27 -41.80 8.47
C ALA A 662 -30.08 -41.99 7.17
N GLN A 663 -29.48 -41.64 6.04
CA GLN A 663 -30.04 -41.81 4.69
C GLN A 663 -28.97 -42.23 3.67
N LEU A 664 -29.40 -42.82 2.55
CA LEU A 664 -28.52 -43.09 1.40
C LEU A 664 -28.42 -41.85 0.51
N GLU A 665 -27.23 -41.57 -0.02
CA GLU A 665 -26.99 -40.48 -0.96
C GLU A 665 -25.97 -40.92 -2.01
N ASN A 666 -26.27 -40.76 -3.31
CA ASN A 666 -25.44 -41.23 -4.44
C ASN A 666 -25.11 -42.74 -4.50
N ILE A 667 -25.41 -43.53 -3.47
CA ILE A 667 -25.29 -44.99 -3.45
C ILE A 667 -26.50 -45.62 -4.15
N SER A 668 -26.23 -46.57 -5.05
CA SER A 668 -27.26 -47.35 -5.73
C SER A 668 -27.86 -48.43 -4.83
N THR A 669 -29.17 -48.63 -4.88
CA THR A 669 -29.86 -49.77 -4.27
C THR A 669 -29.87 -51.03 -5.16
N LEU A 670 -29.29 -50.96 -6.37
CA LEU A 670 -29.05 -52.14 -7.19
C LEU A 670 -27.88 -52.95 -6.62
N PRO A 671 -27.91 -54.30 -6.70
CA PRO A 671 -26.79 -55.11 -6.24
C PRO A 671 -25.50 -54.87 -7.02
N VAL A 672 -24.37 -54.96 -6.32
CA VAL A 672 -23.02 -54.79 -6.84
C VAL A 672 -22.29 -56.13 -6.71
N GLU A 673 -21.71 -56.63 -7.81
CA GLU A 673 -21.04 -57.93 -7.90
C GLU A 673 -19.54 -57.75 -8.18
N PHE A 674 -18.70 -58.65 -7.67
CA PHE A 674 -17.24 -58.54 -7.73
C PHE A 674 -16.60 -59.79 -8.35
N GLU A 675 -15.58 -59.60 -9.20
CA GLU A 675 -14.82 -60.70 -9.83
C GLU A 675 -13.69 -61.24 -8.94
N SER A 676 -13.42 -60.61 -7.80
CA SER A 676 -12.30 -60.90 -6.91
C SER A 676 -12.63 -61.94 -5.83
N CYS A 677 -11.61 -62.54 -5.22
CA CYS A 677 -11.74 -63.85 -4.57
C CYS A 677 -12.26 -63.85 -3.12
N CYS A 678 -12.73 -62.72 -2.58
CA CYS A 678 -13.15 -62.60 -1.17
C CYS A 678 -14.64 -62.27 -0.99
N ILE A 679 -15.13 -61.16 -1.54
CA ILE A 679 -16.57 -60.80 -1.53
C ILE A 679 -17.17 -61.12 -2.90
N GLU A 680 -18.38 -61.68 -2.90
CA GLU A 680 -19.15 -61.94 -4.14
C GLU A 680 -20.06 -60.75 -4.48
N LYS A 681 -20.80 -60.22 -3.50
CA LYS A 681 -21.92 -59.30 -3.74
C LYS A 681 -22.28 -58.39 -2.57
N ILE A 682 -22.77 -57.17 -2.84
CA ILE A 682 -23.25 -56.18 -1.84
C ILE A 682 -24.59 -55.57 -2.29
N ILE A 683 -25.47 -55.25 -1.33
CA ILE A 683 -26.80 -54.61 -1.55
C ILE A 683 -27.05 -53.54 -0.47
N PHE A 684 -27.63 -52.39 -0.86
CA PHE A 684 -28.03 -51.29 0.04
C PHE A 684 -29.55 -51.05 -0.01
N LYS A 685 -30.17 -50.72 1.13
CA LYS A 685 -31.62 -50.48 1.29
C LYS A 685 -31.90 -49.35 2.28
N GLU A 686 -32.93 -48.54 2.03
CA GLU A 686 -33.42 -47.50 2.95
C GLU A 686 -34.82 -47.89 3.47
N MET A 687 -35.11 -47.56 4.73
CA MET A 687 -36.25 -48.07 5.51
C MET A 687 -37.01 -46.95 6.22
N GLU A 688 -38.25 -47.24 6.63
CA GLU A 688 -39.05 -46.32 7.46
C GLU A 688 -38.38 -46.00 8.81
N ASN A 689 -38.62 -44.79 9.33
CA ASN A 689 -38.00 -44.23 10.54
C ASN A 689 -36.49 -44.01 10.42
N ASP A 690 -36.06 -43.38 9.33
CA ASP A 690 -34.72 -42.81 9.15
C ASP A 690 -33.58 -43.83 9.34
N LYS A 691 -33.76 -45.05 8.78
CA LYS A 691 -32.88 -46.21 8.96
C LYS A 691 -32.37 -46.75 7.61
N VAL A 692 -31.10 -47.17 7.57
CA VAL A 692 -30.45 -47.79 6.39
C VAL A 692 -30.01 -49.22 6.71
N VAL A 693 -30.01 -50.11 5.72
CA VAL A 693 -29.59 -51.51 5.83
C VAL A 693 -28.63 -51.90 4.69
N ILE A 694 -27.57 -52.64 5.01
CA ILE A 694 -26.57 -53.16 4.07
C ILE A 694 -26.53 -54.70 4.19
N GLU A 695 -26.39 -55.41 3.08
CA GLU A 695 -26.24 -56.87 3.00
C GLU A 695 -25.03 -57.23 2.13
N ILE A 696 -24.17 -58.15 2.61
CA ILE A 696 -22.88 -58.52 1.98
C ILE A 696 -22.75 -60.05 1.92
N TYR A 697 -22.32 -60.58 0.76
CA TYR A 697 -22.11 -62.01 0.50
C TYR A 697 -20.61 -62.29 0.34
N SER A 698 -20.07 -63.25 1.09
CA SER A 698 -18.62 -63.48 1.22
C SER A 698 -18.20 -64.95 1.06
N TYR A 699 -16.97 -65.18 0.58
CA TYR A 699 -16.30 -66.49 0.61
C TYR A 699 -15.60 -66.80 1.95
N THR A 700 -15.64 -65.87 2.92
CA THR A 700 -15.20 -66.10 4.30
C THR A 700 -16.08 -65.35 5.32
N ASP A 701 -16.44 -66.02 6.41
CA ASP A 701 -17.24 -65.46 7.51
C ASP A 701 -16.40 -64.69 8.54
N ASP A 702 -15.08 -64.83 8.51
CA ASP A 702 -14.16 -64.19 9.45
C ASP A 702 -13.78 -62.78 8.99
N PHE A 703 -14.21 -61.79 9.77
CA PHE A 703 -13.90 -60.38 9.57
C PHE A 703 -13.85 -59.59 10.88
N ILE A 704 -13.11 -58.48 10.87
CA ILE A 704 -12.99 -57.49 11.94
C ILE A 704 -13.79 -56.23 11.55
N VAL A 705 -14.34 -55.51 12.53
CA VAL A 705 -15.06 -54.24 12.33
C VAL A 705 -14.25 -53.11 12.96
N ASN A 706 -13.87 -52.11 12.17
CA ASN A 706 -13.11 -50.94 12.64
C ASN A 706 -13.97 -49.67 12.48
N ASP A 707 -14.22 -48.94 13.56
CA ASP A 707 -15.07 -47.73 13.57
C ASP A 707 -14.27 -46.44 13.40
N HIS A 708 -14.82 -45.51 12.62
CA HIS A 708 -14.23 -44.20 12.31
C HIS A 708 -15.24 -43.07 12.58
N ALA A 709 -14.78 -41.82 12.60
CA ALA A 709 -15.64 -40.66 12.88
C ALA A 709 -16.82 -40.50 11.89
N ASN A 710 -16.60 -40.84 10.61
CA ASN A 710 -17.53 -40.64 9.50
C ASN A 710 -17.79 -41.95 8.71
N GLY A 711 -17.72 -43.12 9.35
CA GLY A 711 -17.82 -44.41 8.66
C GLY A 711 -17.25 -45.58 9.47
N PHE A 712 -17.12 -46.73 8.82
CA PHE A 712 -16.54 -47.94 9.39
C PHE A 712 -15.96 -48.85 8.29
N ASP A 713 -15.08 -49.77 8.67
CA ASP A 713 -14.49 -50.77 7.78
C ASP A 713 -14.83 -52.19 8.24
N LEU A 714 -14.94 -53.10 7.26
CA LEU A 714 -15.03 -54.54 7.47
C LEU A 714 -13.81 -55.21 6.84
N GLU A 715 -12.96 -55.83 7.66
CA GLU A 715 -11.65 -56.38 7.26
C GLU A 715 -11.68 -57.92 7.29
N PHE A 716 -11.66 -58.55 6.11
CA PHE A 716 -11.67 -59.99 5.86
C PHE A 716 -10.24 -60.52 5.62
N VAL A 717 -9.99 -61.81 5.87
CA VAL A 717 -8.65 -62.42 5.77
C VAL A 717 -8.65 -63.71 4.93
N LEU A 718 -7.57 -63.94 4.16
CA LEU A 718 -7.36 -65.04 3.21
C LEU A 718 -6.17 -65.94 3.58
N ASP A 719 -6.19 -67.19 3.11
CA ASP A 719 -5.09 -68.18 3.22
C ASP A 719 -3.85 -67.74 2.40
N ALA A 720 -2.68 -67.63 3.02
CA ALA A 720 -1.43 -67.33 2.30
C ALA A 720 -0.68 -68.58 1.81
N ILE A 721 0.01 -68.46 0.67
CA ILE A 721 0.87 -69.49 0.05
C ILE A 721 2.31 -68.96 -0.05
N GLU A 722 3.29 -69.77 0.37
CA GLU A 722 4.69 -69.35 0.56
C GLU A 722 5.62 -69.76 -0.59
N ILE A 723 6.58 -68.88 -0.92
CA ILE A 723 7.63 -69.09 -1.93
C ILE A 723 9.00 -68.92 -1.27
N LEU A 724 9.87 -69.93 -1.36
CA LEU A 724 11.20 -69.96 -0.75
C LEU A 724 12.29 -70.03 -1.83
N VAL A 725 13.30 -69.16 -1.77
CA VAL A 725 14.31 -69.03 -2.83
C VAL A 725 15.72 -68.97 -2.26
N SER A 726 16.69 -69.48 -3.02
CA SER A 726 18.10 -69.62 -2.70
C SER A 726 18.94 -69.35 -3.94
N GLU A 727 20.26 -69.18 -3.81
CA GLU A 727 21.17 -68.72 -4.88
C GLU A 727 20.91 -69.38 -6.25
N ASN A 728 20.64 -70.69 -6.18
CA ASN A 728 20.47 -71.57 -7.30
C ASN A 728 19.28 -72.52 -7.04
N PHE A 729 18.16 -72.08 -6.42
CA PHE A 729 16.85 -72.77 -6.47
C PHE A 729 15.63 -71.92 -6.01
N ILE A 730 14.43 -72.31 -6.45
CA ILE A 730 13.11 -71.84 -5.94
C ILE A 730 12.35 -73.04 -5.32
N ARG A 731 11.42 -72.83 -4.37
CA ARG A 731 10.47 -73.78 -3.77
C ARG A 731 9.10 -73.12 -3.52
N LEU A 732 8.00 -73.89 -3.56
CA LEU A 732 6.63 -73.46 -3.20
C LEU A 732 6.04 -74.36 -2.11
N ASN A 733 5.23 -73.82 -1.19
CA ASN A 733 4.58 -74.57 -0.09
C ASN A 733 3.04 -74.37 -0.09
N GLY A 734 2.27 -75.43 0.19
CA GLY A 734 0.81 -75.39 0.32
C GLY A 734 0.03 -75.77 -0.94
N LEU A 735 0.72 -76.15 -2.03
CA LEU A 735 0.14 -76.55 -3.32
C LEU A 735 0.45 -78.01 -3.66
N ASN A 736 -0.57 -78.74 -4.11
CA ASN A 736 -0.47 -80.15 -4.52
C ASN A 736 -0.17 -80.24 -6.03
N LYS A 737 0.21 -81.43 -6.49
CA LYS A 737 0.44 -81.73 -7.92
C LYS A 737 -0.74 -81.40 -8.85
N ASN A 738 -1.97 -81.40 -8.36
CA ASN A 738 -3.16 -81.07 -9.16
C ASN A 738 -3.35 -79.55 -9.34
N ASP A 739 -2.61 -78.73 -8.59
CA ASP A 739 -2.86 -77.30 -8.47
C ASP A 739 -2.04 -76.44 -9.47
N PHE A 740 -1.12 -76.99 -10.28
CA PHE A 740 -0.18 -76.21 -11.12
C PHE A 740 0.32 -76.83 -12.47
N SER A 741 1.09 -76.07 -13.29
CA SER A 741 1.85 -76.50 -14.52
C SER A 741 3.11 -75.64 -14.85
N PHE A 742 4.04 -76.05 -15.76
CA PHE A 742 5.40 -75.44 -15.99
C PHE A 742 5.96 -75.44 -17.46
N LYS A 743 6.92 -74.52 -17.82
CA LYS A 743 7.55 -74.35 -19.18
C LYS A 743 8.95 -73.62 -19.22
N GLU A 744 9.73 -73.71 -20.32
CA GLU A 744 11.01 -72.98 -20.60
C GLU A 744 10.93 -72.03 -21.83
N VAL A 745 11.67 -70.91 -21.85
CA VAL A 745 11.76 -69.91 -22.96
C VAL A 745 13.21 -69.37 -23.16
N ARG A 746 13.78 -69.58 -24.37
CA ARG A 746 15.24 -69.45 -24.59
C ARG A 746 15.80 -68.05 -24.87
N GLU A 747 15.09 -67.19 -25.58
CA GLU A 747 15.69 -65.96 -26.15
C GLU A 747 16.06 -64.88 -25.12
N ASN A 748 15.59 -64.99 -23.87
CA ASN A 748 15.84 -64.03 -22.79
C ASN A 748 16.31 -64.68 -21.46
N ASN A 749 16.74 -65.95 -21.49
CA ASN A 749 17.05 -66.76 -20.29
C ASN A 749 15.84 -66.89 -19.31
N GLN A 750 14.70 -67.44 -19.74
CA GLN A 750 13.44 -67.42 -18.97
C GLN A 750 12.71 -68.78 -18.82
N PHE A 751 11.85 -68.90 -17.80
CA PHE A 751 11.06 -70.11 -17.45
C PHE A 751 9.70 -69.72 -16.82
N GLU A 752 8.65 -70.56 -16.82
CA GLU A 752 7.26 -70.15 -16.49
C GLU A 752 6.39 -71.24 -15.78
N LEU A 753 5.37 -70.84 -14.98
CA LEU A 753 4.47 -71.66 -14.15
C LEU A 753 3.02 -71.09 -14.07
N GLU A 754 1.99 -71.90 -13.76
CA GLU A 754 0.56 -71.51 -13.58
C GLU A 754 -0.10 -72.27 -12.39
N ILE A 755 -1.10 -71.70 -11.67
CA ILE A 755 -1.69 -72.18 -10.39
C ILE A 755 -3.23 -71.98 -10.29
N LYS A 756 -3.98 -72.91 -9.65
CA LYS A 756 -5.46 -73.07 -9.77
C LYS A 756 -6.35 -73.00 -8.49
N LYS A 757 -5.82 -72.83 -7.28
CA LYS A 757 -6.63 -72.83 -6.02
C LYS A 757 -7.38 -71.50 -5.80
N LYS A 758 -8.63 -71.53 -5.30
CA LYS A 758 -9.43 -70.36 -4.86
C LYS A 758 -9.25 -70.05 -3.36
N GLY A 759 -9.65 -68.84 -2.95
CA GLY A 759 -9.65 -68.40 -1.53
C GLY A 759 -8.25 -68.16 -0.94
N ILE A 760 -7.22 -68.07 -1.81
CA ILE A 760 -5.82 -67.90 -1.42
C ILE A 760 -5.22 -66.60 -1.92
N PHE A 761 -4.19 -66.16 -1.21
CA PHE A 761 -3.25 -65.14 -1.63
C PHE A 761 -1.88 -65.75 -1.93
N ILE A 762 -1.32 -65.37 -3.09
CA ILE A 762 0.11 -65.48 -3.40
C ILE A 762 0.61 -64.06 -3.70
N PRO A 763 1.75 -63.61 -3.12
CA PRO A 763 2.34 -62.33 -3.47
C PRO A 763 2.66 -62.21 -4.97
N THR A 764 2.00 -61.29 -5.68
CA THR A 764 2.35 -60.93 -7.07
C THR A 764 3.49 -59.93 -7.11
N GLY A 765 4.41 -60.07 -8.05
CA GLY A 765 5.54 -59.14 -8.21
C GLY A 765 6.75 -59.75 -8.91
N LEU A 766 7.69 -58.90 -9.33
CA LEU A 766 9.00 -59.30 -9.89
C LEU A 766 10.04 -59.33 -8.75
N PHE A 767 10.08 -60.44 -8.02
CA PHE A 767 11.02 -60.69 -6.94
C PHE A 767 12.42 -60.94 -7.49
N LYS A 768 13.42 -60.14 -7.09
CA LYS A 768 14.84 -60.37 -7.43
C LYS A 768 15.48 -61.36 -6.46
N VAL A 769 16.66 -61.88 -6.81
CA VAL A 769 17.44 -62.77 -5.93
C VAL A 769 18.92 -62.35 -5.98
N GLU A 770 19.45 -61.91 -4.85
CA GLU A 770 20.69 -61.12 -4.77
C GLU A 770 21.94 -62.00 -4.55
N ASP A 771 23.08 -61.53 -5.08
CA ASP A 771 24.35 -62.28 -5.29
C ASP A 771 24.24 -63.70 -5.86
N SER A 772 23.05 -63.99 -6.39
CA SER A 772 22.66 -65.25 -6.98
C SER A 772 22.69 -65.21 -8.49
N LEU A 773 22.40 -66.34 -9.14
CA LEU A 773 22.09 -66.30 -10.56
C LEU A 773 20.62 -66.34 -10.97
N ILE A 774 19.69 -66.55 -10.05
CA ILE A 774 18.32 -66.13 -10.33
C ILE A 774 18.35 -64.60 -10.38
N LYS A 775 18.06 -63.96 -11.52
CA LYS A 775 17.88 -62.50 -11.54
C LYS A 775 16.61 -62.12 -10.83
N SER A 776 15.56 -62.86 -11.16
CA SER A 776 14.25 -62.66 -10.60
C SER A 776 13.31 -63.81 -10.92
N TYR A 777 12.15 -63.82 -10.25
CA TYR A 777 10.96 -64.52 -10.67
C TYR A 777 9.74 -63.59 -10.54
N GLN A 778 8.77 -63.72 -11.44
CA GLN A 778 7.64 -62.80 -11.59
C GLN A 778 6.32 -63.53 -11.35
N VAL A 779 5.73 -63.36 -10.18
CA VAL A 779 4.38 -63.87 -9.91
C VAL A 779 3.34 -62.91 -10.47
N TYR A 780 2.31 -63.40 -11.15
CA TYR A 780 1.18 -62.63 -11.69
C TYR A 780 -0.17 -63.30 -11.38
N LYS A 781 -1.27 -62.53 -11.47
CA LYS A 781 -2.67 -62.98 -11.30
C LYS A 781 -3.43 -62.72 -12.61
N SER A 782 -4.28 -63.65 -13.04
CA SER A 782 -5.06 -63.57 -14.28
C SER A 782 -6.36 -64.38 -14.13
N ASN A 783 -7.51 -63.79 -14.43
CA ASN A 783 -8.84 -64.42 -14.34
C ASN A 783 -9.06 -65.20 -13.01
N GLY A 784 -8.72 -64.57 -11.87
CA GLY A 784 -8.81 -65.16 -10.53
C GLY A 784 -7.76 -66.24 -10.18
N SER A 785 -6.88 -66.60 -11.12
CA SER A 785 -5.82 -67.63 -11.00
C SER A 785 -4.42 -66.98 -10.97
N TYR A 786 -3.35 -67.75 -10.69
CA TYR A 786 -1.98 -67.21 -10.51
C TYR A 786 -0.95 -67.88 -11.45
N GLY A 787 0.21 -67.26 -11.69
CA GLY A 787 1.33 -67.80 -12.48
C GLY A 787 2.69 -67.17 -12.12
N ILE A 788 3.83 -67.74 -12.56
CA ILE A 788 5.19 -67.36 -12.13
C ILE A 788 6.24 -67.43 -13.26
N VAL A 789 7.06 -66.39 -13.52
CA VAL A 789 8.09 -66.35 -14.61
C VAL A 789 9.51 -66.00 -14.15
N ILE A 790 10.50 -66.87 -14.35
CA ILE A 790 11.89 -66.77 -13.84
C ILE A 790 12.83 -66.13 -14.89
N LYS A 791 13.91 -65.44 -14.46
CA LYS A 791 15.00 -64.84 -15.26
C LYS A 791 16.38 -65.06 -14.62
N THR A 792 17.50 -64.92 -15.36
CA THR A 792 18.88 -65.09 -14.83
C THR A 792 19.79 -63.86 -14.91
N ASN A 793 20.74 -63.73 -13.97
CA ASN A 793 21.51 -62.49 -13.77
C ASN A 793 22.57 -62.25 -14.83
N LYS A 794 23.29 -63.33 -15.18
CA LYS A 794 24.16 -63.44 -16.34
C LYS A 794 23.71 -64.69 -17.15
N LYS A 795 24.22 -64.93 -18.37
CA LYS A 795 23.64 -65.89 -19.36
C LYS A 795 23.66 -67.36 -18.82
N ALA A 796 22.54 -68.11 -18.74
CA ALA A 796 22.44 -69.41 -17.97
C ALA A 796 21.21 -70.37 -18.25
N ILE A 797 20.96 -71.38 -17.36
CA ILE A 797 20.15 -72.65 -17.57
C ILE A 797 19.45 -73.23 -16.28
N ALA A 798 18.42 -74.14 -16.34
CA ALA A 798 17.62 -74.65 -15.16
C ALA A 798 17.01 -76.12 -15.16
N ILE A 799 16.39 -76.59 -14.02
CA ILE A 799 15.85 -77.98 -13.69
C ILE A 799 14.65 -77.93 -12.65
N VAL A 800 13.71 -78.91 -12.48
CA VAL A 800 12.46 -78.85 -11.59
C VAL A 800 11.98 -80.18 -10.86
N SER A 801 11.24 -80.14 -9.70
CA SER A 801 10.54 -81.30 -9.01
C SER A 801 9.33 -80.97 -8.02
N SER A 802 8.62 -81.96 -7.40
CA SER A 802 7.45 -81.82 -6.44
C SER A 802 7.12 -83.09 -5.60
N ASP A 803 6.39 -82.99 -4.44
CA ASP A 803 6.12 -84.08 -3.44
C ASP A 803 4.70 -84.11 -2.77
N GLU A 804 4.50 -84.98 -1.75
CA GLU A 804 3.21 -85.21 -1.02
C GLU A 804 2.90 -84.16 0.09
N GLU A 805 3.89 -83.45 0.64
CA GLU A 805 3.67 -82.44 1.70
C GLU A 805 3.22 -81.08 1.13
N ARG A 806 2.63 -81.09 -0.08
CA ARG A 806 2.18 -79.92 -0.84
C ARG A 806 3.34 -78.98 -1.26
N THR A 807 4.41 -79.51 -1.86
CA THR A 807 5.66 -78.77 -2.20
C THR A 807 6.19 -78.94 -3.66
N VAL A 808 6.98 -77.97 -4.21
CA VAL A 808 7.59 -77.88 -5.59
C VAL A 808 9.03 -77.24 -5.60
N LYS A 809 9.98 -77.40 -6.60
CA LYS A 809 11.43 -76.87 -6.59
C LYS A 809 12.24 -76.59 -7.96
N ILE A 810 13.34 -75.72 -8.09
CA ILE A 810 14.10 -75.18 -9.36
C ILE A 810 15.72 -74.92 -9.31
N ILE A 811 16.61 -74.46 -10.33
CA ILE A 811 18.19 -74.22 -10.33
C ILE A 811 18.96 -73.24 -11.41
N MET A 812 20.18 -72.53 -11.23
CA MET A 812 21.11 -71.74 -12.26
C MET A 812 22.71 -71.35 -11.98
N LYS A 813 23.57 -70.51 -12.77
CA LYS A 813 25.10 -70.03 -12.67
C LYS A 813 25.84 -68.77 -13.50
N LYS A 814 27.03 -68.12 -13.10
CA LYS A 814 27.80 -66.73 -13.37
C LYS A 814 28.64 -66.28 -14.69
N LEU A 815 28.99 -64.93 -14.89
CA LEU A 815 29.96 -64.18 -15.86
C LEU A 815 30.72 -62.81 -15.38
N PRO A 816 31.60 -62.04 -16.19
CA PRO A 816 32.55 -60.84 -15.89
C PRO A 816 32.45 -59.36 -16.55
N GLU A 817 33.39 -58.35 -16.29
CA GLU A 817 33.34 -56.83 -16.58
C GLU A 817 34.69 -55.93 -16.89
N LEU A 818 34.71 -54.53 -17.05
CA LEU A 818 35.84 -53.46 -17.24
C LEU A 818 35.52 -52.05 -16.59
N THR A 819 36.52 -51.17 -16.22
CA THR A 819 36.31 -49.96 -15.35
C THR A 819 36.62 -48.47 -15.78
N THR A 820 37.85 -47.92 -16.03
CA THR A 820 38.16 -46.44 -15.82
C THR A 820 39.08 -45.61 -16.81
N CYS A 821 38.99 -44.24 -16.83
CA CYS A 821 39.81 -43.23 -17.60
C CYS A 821 39.78 -41.74 -17.06
N GLU A 822 40.90 -40.98 -16.94
CA GLU A 822 40.97 -39.59 -16.37
C GLU A 822 42.12 -38.66 -16.85
N VAL A 823 41.96 -37.31 -16.80
CA VAL A 823 43.01 -36.26 -17.04
C VAL A 823 43.29 -35.43 -15.77
N VAL A 824 44.55 -35.04 -15.52
CA VAL A 824 44.97 -34.26 -14.33
C VAL A 824 45.79 -33.02 -14.73
N VAL A 825 45.48 -31.84 -14.19
CA VAL A 825 46.23 -30.58 -14.43
C VAL A 825 46.98 -30.17 -13.15
N ASN A 826 48.31 -30.01 -13.23
CA ASN A 826 49.17 -29.77 -12.05
C ASN A 826 49.41 -28.28 -11.75
N SER A 827 49.34 -27.43 -12.75
CA SER A 827 49.44 -25.97 -12.61
C SER A 827 48.83 -25.28 -13.82
N GLU A 828 48.78 -23.95 -13.84
CA GLU A 828 48.50 -23.18 -15.06
C GLU A 828 49.50 -23.47 -16.21
N THR A 829 50.54 -24.27 -15.97
CA THR A 829 51.60 -24.62 -16.94
C THR A 829 51.87 -26.12 -17.15
N GLU A 830 51.14 -27.10 -16.57
CA GLU A 830 51.38 -28.57 -16.78
C GLU A 830 50.12 -29.50 -16.62
N ALA A 831 50.04 -30.67 -17.30
CA ALA A 831 48.91 -31.64 -17.22
C ALA A 831 49.25 -33.14 -17.58
N TYR A 832 48.32 -34.12 -17.44
CA TYR A 832 48.48 -35.61 -17.50
C TYR A 832 47.20 -36.41 -17.91
N LEU A 833 47.26 -37.74 -18.19
CA LEU A 833 46.10 -38.66 -18.53
C LEU A 833 46.29 -40.13 -18.02
N LYS A 834 45.25 -40.91 -17.65
CA LYS A 834 45.31 -42.28 -17.01
C LYS A 834 44.14 -43.28 -17.34
N LEU A 835 44.30 -44.63 -17.25
CA LEU A 835 43.24 -45.71 -17.42
C LEU A 835 43.24 -46.86 -16.34
N GLY A 836 42.23 -47.79 -16.31
CA GLY A 836 42.24 -49.08 -15.54
C GLY A 836 41.08 -50.14 -15.74
N ILE A 837 41.22 -51.40 -15.21
CA ILE A 837 40.45 -52.66 -15.60
C ILE A 837 40.19 -53.68 -14.43
N ASP A 838 39.18 -54.59 -14.49
CA ASP A 838 38.78 -55.57 -13.43
C ASP A 838 38.16 -56.95 -13.88
N ASP A 839 38.99 -57.99 -14.12
CA ASP A 839 38.73 -59.45 -13.93
C ASP A 839 40.04 -60.24 -14.16
N GLU A 840 40.25 -61.43 -13.58
CA GLU A 840 41.46 -62.25 -13.79
C GLU A 840 41.60 -62.83 -15.22
N LEU A 841 40.55 -62.80 -16.04
CA LEU A 841 40.49 -63.45 -17.37
C LEU A 841 40.93 -62.54 -18.57
N PHE A 842 41.74 -61.49 -18.32
CA PHE A 842 41.97 -60.33 -19.22
C PHE A 842 43.31 -60.28 -20.03
N LYS A 843 43.52 -59.31 -20.99
CA LYS A 843 44.65 -59.21 -21.98
C LYS A 843 44.99 -57.78 -22.52
N GLU A 844 46.23 -57.52 -22.98
CA GLU A 844 46.87 -56.18 -23.28
C GLU A 844 46.46 -55.38 -24.60
N PRO A 845 46.81 -54.05 -24.74
CA PRO A 845 46.35 -53.11 -25.82
C PRO A 845 47.41 -52.46 -26.80
N GLU A 846 47.03 -51.49 -27.68
CA GLU A 846 47.83 -50.86 -28.80
C GLU A 846 47.64 -49.30 -28.97
N ILE A 847 48.59 -48.50 -29.57
CA ILE A 847 48.65 -46.97 -29.56
C ILE A 847 49.28 -46.25 -30.83
N GLU A 848 48.92 -44.99 -31.20
CA GLU A 848 49.50 -44.14 -32.33
C GLU A 848 49.42 -42.54 -32.17
N GLN A 849 50.10 -41.70 -33.01
CA GLN A 849 50.11 -40.19 -33.01
C GLN A 849 49.69 -39.51 -34.35
N ILE A 850 48.97 -38.37 -34.29
CA ILE A 850 48.45 -37.60 -35.44
C ILE A 850 48.69 -36.06 -35.33
N GLY A 851 49.45 -35.47 -36.27
CA GLY A 851 49.50 -34.01 -36.51
C GLY A 851 50.15 -33.12 -35.42
N LYS A 852 49.97 -31.79 -35.50
CA LYS A 852 50.43 -30.81 -34.50
C LYS A 852 49.55 -30.81 -33.23
N GLY A 853 49.34 -32.00 -32.64
CA GLY A 853 48.88 -32.17 -31.27
C GLY A 853 47.78 -33.21 -30.98
N VAL A 854 47.78 -34.42 -31.57
CA VAL A 854 46.74 -35.49 -31.35
C VAL A 854 47.31 -36.95 -31.25
N LEU A 855 46.64 -37.93 -30.59
CA LEU A 855 47.03 -39.36 -30.29
C LEU A 855 45.84 -40.41 -30.24
N GLU A 856 46.03 -41.76 -30.24
CA GLU A 856 44.99 -42.87 -30.27
C GLU A 856 45.32 -44.25 -29.55
N VAL A 857 44.32 -45.09 -29.07
CA VAL A 857 44.39 -46.37 -28.22
C VAL A 857 43.23 -47.43 -28.43
N LYS A 858 43.28 -48.75 -28.00
CA LYS A 858 42.32 -49.91 -28.32
C LYS A 858 42.07 -51.08 -27.26
N LEU A 859 40.95 -51.88 -27.27
CA LEU A 859 40.55 -53.05 -26.34
C LEU A 859 39.52 -54.13 -26.87
N SER A 860 39.33 -55.34 -26.23
CA SER A 860 38.41 -56.45 -26.69
C SER A 860 37.78 -57.48 -25.68
N LYS A 861 36.74 -58.22 -26.15
CA LYS A 861 35.85 -59.27 -25.55
C LYS A 861 35.45 -59.13 -24.07
N ILE A 862 34.88 -57.98 -23.74
CA ILE A 862 34.68 -57.52 -22.37
C ILE A 862 33.41 -56.66 -22.26
N VAL A 863 32.86 -56.47 -21.05
CA VAL A 863 31.81 -55.45 -20.81
C VAL A 863 32.49 -54.12 -20.53
N TYR A 864 32.60 -53.25 -21.54
CA TYR A 864 33.34 -51.98 -21.47
C TYR A 864 32.45 -50.74 -21.25
N ASP A 865 31.17 -50.93 -20.96
CA ASP A 865 30.13 -49.89 -20.93
C ASP A 865 30.38 -48.75 -19.92
N GLN A 866 31.27 -48.95 -18.94
CA GLN A 866 31.38 -48.07 -17.76
C GLN A 866 32.21 -46.79 -17.95
N ILE A 867 33.06 -46.70 -18.98
CA ILE A 867 34.10 -45.64 -19.06
C ILE A 867 33.58 -44.26 -19.55
N GLY A 868 32.30 -44.13 -19.93
CA GLY A 868 31.72 -42.83 -20.28
C GLY A 868 32.30 -42.25 -21.58
N LEU A 869 32.05 -42.97 -22.68
CA LEU A 869 32.77 -42.87 -23.95
C LEU A 869 32.40 -41.62 -24.78
N THR A 870 32.72 -40.43 -24.26
CA THR A 870 32.39 -39.12 -24.85
C THR A 870 33.62 -38.24 -24.97
N SER A 871 33.59 -37.30 -25.93
CA SER A 871 34.76 -36.48 -26.20
C SER A 871 34.92 -35.33 -25.20
N GLN A 872 35.95 -35.40 -24.37
CA GLN A 872 36.14 -34.50 -23.22
C GLN A 872 36.94 -33.26 -23.61
N TYR A 873 36.28 -32.09 -23.66
CA TYR A 873 36.94 -30.80 -23.87
C TYR A 873 37.41 -30.17 -22.55
N TYR A 874 38.57 -29.51 -22.56
CA TYR A 874 39.08 -28.77 -21.40
C TYR A 874 39.31 -27.29 -21.76
N GLU A 875 38.47 -26.40 -21.25
CA GLU A 875 38.57 -24.96 -21.53
C GLU A 875 39.73 -24.30 -20.77
N ASN A 876 40.42 -23.36 -21.43
CA ASN A 876 41.56 -22.58 -20.93
C ASN A 876 42.78 -23.37 -20.39
N GLY A 877 42.73 -24.71 -20.46
CA GLY A 877 43.80 -25.63 -20.12
C GLY A 877 44.81 -25.87 -21.25
N ILE A 878 45.60 -26.93 -21.06
CA ILE A 878 46.70 -27.33 -21.95
C ILE A 878 46.30 -28.51 -22.82
N VAL A 879 45.72 -29.56 -22.23
CA VAL A 879 44.95 -30.55 -23.00
C VAL A 879 43.72 -29.84 -23.56
N LYS A 880 43.26 -30.22 -24.75
CA LYS A 880 42.07 -29.66 -25.40
C LYS A 880 40.91 -30.64 -25.50
N LEU A 881 41.20 -31.90 -25.84
CA LEU A 881 40.19 -32.88 -26.23
C LEU A 881 40.64 -34.31 -25.89
N ILE A 882 39.69 -35.21 -25.66
CA ILE A 882 39.80 -36.69 -25.74
C ILE A 882 38.62 -37.20 -26.58
N GLU A 883 38.67 -38.39 -27.19
CA GLU A 883 37.54 -39.03 -27.91
C GLU A 883 37.49 -40.56 -27.68
N PHE A 884 36.38 -41.25 -27.97
CA PHE A 884 36.21 -42.71 -27.76
C PHE A 884 35.34 -43.38 -28.86
N ILE A 885 35.53 -44.69 -29.12
CA ILE A 885 34.91 -45.44 -30.24
C ILE A 885 34.57 -46.92 -29.85
N PRO A 886 33.29 -47.29 -29.61
CA PRO A 886 32.87 -48.64 -29.15
C PRO A 886 32.34 -49.62 -30.22
N ALA A 887 32.34 -50.95 -29.95
CA ALA A 887 31.73 -52.00 -30.82
C ALA A 887 31.42 -53.37 -30.12
N GLU A 888 30.15 -53.65 -29.82
CA GLU A 888 29.58 -54.85 -29.16
C GLU A 888 30.30 -55.37 -27.89
N GLU A 889 31.43 -56.08 -28.03
CA GLU A 889 32.27 -56.56 -26.92
C GLU A 889 33.70 -55.92 -26.95
N ASN A 890 33.94 -54.79 -27.66
CA ASN A 890 35.26 -54.15 -27.95
C ASN A 890 35.28 -52.58 -27.96
N LEU A 891 36.46 -51.91 -27.88
CA LEU A 891 36.59 -50.42 -27.68
C LEU A 891 37.89 -49.74 -28.25
N SER A 892 37.93 -48.40 -28.43
CA SER A 892 39.11 -47.53 -28.78
C SER A 892 39.00 -46.03 -28.28
N ILE A 893 40.09 -45.23 -28.26
CA ILE A 893 40.24 -43.89 -27.59
C ILE A 893 41.19 -42.89 -28.32
N ARG A 894 41.05 -41.54 -28.24
CA ARG A 894 41.94 -40.47 -28.81
C ARG A 894 42.19 -39.26 -27.87
N VAL A 895 43.18 -38.38 -28.14
CA VAL A 895 43.59 -37.21 -27.28
C VAL A 895 44.17 -36.01 -28.08
N SER A 896 43.93 -34.72 -27.70
CA SER A 896 44.47 -33.49 -28.32
C SER A 896 44.92 -32.37 -27.34
N PHE A 897 45.83 -31.44 -27.72
CA PHE A 897 46.40 -30.39 -26.81
C PHE A 897 46.82 -29.01 -27.44
N ASN A 898 47.39 -28.10 -26.63
CA ASN A 898 47.57 -26.65 -26.87
C ASN A 898 49.02 -26.16 -26.58
N ARG A 899 49.81 -25.77 -27.61
CA ARG A 899 51.23 -25.31 -27.57
C ARG A 899 52.10 -25.95 -26.42
N ALA A 900 52.26 -27.29 -26.43
CA ALA A 900 52.86 -28.13 -25.35
C ALA A 900 53.74 -29.34 -25.81
N GLN A 901 54.25 -30.19 -24.87
CA GLN A 901 55.19 -31.35 -25.05
C GLN A 901 54.83 -32.55 -24.11
N TRP A 902 55.10 -33.85 -24.42
CA TRP A 902 54.48 -35.05 -23.74
C TRP A 902 55.28 -36.42 -23.69
N GLU A 903 54.86 -37.42 -22.85
CA GLU A 903 55.41 -38.83 -22.70
C GLU A 903 54.42 -39.89 -22.05
N ILE A 904 54.77 -41.21 -21.80
CA ILE A 904 53.85 -42.36 -21.42
C ILE A 904 54.39 -43.57 -20.53
N GLU A 905 53.57 -44.27 -19.70
CA GLU A 905 53.87 -45.47 -18.81
C GLU A 905 52.69 -46.51 -18.57
N SER A 906 52.91 -47.79 -18.10
CA SER A 906 51.86 -48.87 -17.92
C SER A 906 52.06 -49.98 -16.81
N ASN A 907 51.00 -50.72 -16.39
CA ASN A 907 51.04 -51.97 -15.57
C ASN A 907 49.75 -52.87 -15.65
N LEU A 908 49.72 -54.00 -14.89
CA LEU A 908 48.63 -55.01 -14.78
C LEU A 908 47.19 -54.48 -14.58
N SER A 909 47.02 -53.25 -14.10
CA SER A 909 45.70 -52.64 -13.90
C SER A 909 45.59 -51.17 -14.34
N GLN A 910 46.67 -50.50 -14.80
CA GLN A 910 46.69 -49.02 -15.08
C GLN A 910 47.66 -48.57 -16.22
N LEU A 911 47.46 -47.35 -16.77
CA LEU A 911 48.20 -46.70 -17.91
C LEU A 911 48.29 -45.14 -17.74
N LEU A 912 49.29 -44.36 -18.26
CA LEU A 912 49.53 -42.90 -17.91
C LEU A 912 50.30 -41.94 -18.93
N LEU A 913 50.04 -40.59 -19.05
CA LEU A 913 50.71 -39.52 -19.94
C LEU A 913 50.84 -38.03 -19.37
N LYS A 914 51.46 -36.97 -20.05
CA LYS A 914 51.99 -35.60 -19.51
C LYS A 914 52.04 -34.29 -20.47
N PHE A 915 52.05 -32.94 -20.08
CA PHE A 915 51.91 -31.63 -20.92
C PHE A 915 52.47 -30.15 -20.43
N LYS A 916 52.33 -28.93 -21.15
CA LYS A 916 52.94 -27.49 -20.92
C LYS A 916 52.23 -26.08 -21.41
N LYS A 917 52.63 -24.75 -21.08
CA LYS A 917 52.00 -23.34 -21.47
C LYS A 917 52.85 -21.93 -21.44
N THR A 918 52.37 -20.67 -21.85
CA THR A 918 53.07 -19.25 -22.00
C THR A 918 52.26 -17.83 -21.97
N THR A 919 52.83 -16.54 -22.07
CA THR A 919 52.22 -15.09 -21.90
C THR A 919 52.88 -13.74 -22.59
N SER A 920 52.40 -12.41 -22.42
CA SER A 920 52.69 -11.09 -23.22
C SER A 920 52.90 -9.61 -22.58
N LYS A 921 53.24 -8.45 -23.31
CA LYS A 921 53.63 -7.02 -22.81
C LYS A 921 53.51 -5.68 -23.70
N ILE A 922 53.79 -4.44 -23.15
CA ILE A 922 53.87 -3.05 -23.80
C ILE A 922 55.07 -2.16 -23.32
N GLU A 923 55.67 -1.26 -24.16
CA GLU A 923 56.80 -0.33 -23.87
C GLU A 923 56.74 1.06 -24.61
N VAL A 924 57.46 2.12 -24.16
CA VAL A 924 57.44 3.53 -24.69
C VAL A 924 58.79 4.25 -24.55
N ASP A 925 59.20 5.09 -25.53
CA ASP A 925 60.36 6.00 -25.45
C ASP A 925 60.15 7.35 -26.21
N ASP A 926 61.18 8.19 -26.32
CA ASP A 926 61.10 9.50 -27.00
C ASP A 926 60.89 9.42 -28.54
N SER A 927 61.13 8.26 -29.16
CA SER A 927 60.88 8.02 -30.58
C SER A 927 59.48 7.45 -30.85
N GLY A 928 58.91 6.68 -29.92
CA GLY A 928 57.69 5.92 -30.21
C GLY A 928 57.11 5.05 -29.09
N VAL A 929 56.14 4.22 -29.48
CA VAL A 929 55.35 3.30 -28.64
C VAL A 929 55.39 1.89 -29.25
N PHE A 930 55.55 0.86 -28.41
CA PHE A 930 55.80 -0.53 -28.81
C PHE A 930 54.91 -1.52 -28.03
N ILE A 931 54.46 -2.61 -28.68
CA ILE A 931 53.59 -3.65 -28.10
C ILE A 931 54.14 -5.02 -28.49
N LYS A 932 54.35 -5.95 -27.54
CA LYS A 932 55.15 -7.19 -27.73
C LYS A 932 54.45 -8.47 -27.28
N TYR A 933 54.77 -9.57 -27.97
CA TYR A 933 54.17 -10.91 -27.84
C TYR A 933 52.68 -10.96 -28.20
N ILE A 934 52.31 -10.25 -29.27
CA ILE A 934 50.96 -10.20 -29.87
C ILE A 934 51.11 -9.89 -31.37
N ASP A 935 50.40 -10.61 -32.25
CA ASP A 935 50.53 -10.40 -33.69
C ASP A 935 49.86 -9.06 -34.11
N ALA A 936 50.57 -8.25 -34.89
CA ALA A 936 50.19 -6.85 -35.13
C ALA A 936 48.94 -6.69 -36.02
N ASP A 937 48.52 -7.75 -36.72
CA ASP A 937 47.36 -7.72 -37.59
C ASP A 937 46.02 -7.85 -36.85
N ASP A 938 46.00 -8.33 -35.61
CA ASP A 938 44.80 -8.34 -34.74
C ASP A 938 44.44 -6.95 -34.17
N ILE A 939 45.27 -5.92 -34.37
CA ILE A 939 45.10 -4.58 -33.76
C ILE A 939 44.47 -3.59 -34.76
N SER A 940 43.61 -2.68 -34.28
CA SER A 940 42.96 -1.63 -35.09
C SER A 940 43.16 -0.22 -34.49
N TYR A 941 43.02 0.85 -35.28
CA TYR A 941 43.32 2.23 -34.84
C TYR A 941 42.53 3.34 -35.55
N ARG A 942 42.46 4.54 -34.92
CA ARG A 942 41.82 5.79 -35.40
C ARG A 942 42.61 7.02 -34.94
N ILE A 943 42.64 8.09 -35.73
CA ILE A 943 43.52 9.26 -35.50
C ILE A 943 42.82 10.59 -35.83
N PHE A 944 43.11 11.64 -35.06
CA PHE A 944 42.55 13.00 -35.18
C PHE A 944 43.69 14.04 -35.14
N GLU A 945 44.20 14.41 -36.32
CA GLU A 945 45.45 15.19 -36.43
C GLU A 945 45.34 16.64 -35.94
N GLU A 946 44.23 17.33 -36.23
CA GLU A 946 44.00 18.73 -35.82
C GLU A 946 44.06 18.95 -34.30
N ASN A 947 43.81 17.89 -33.51
CA ASN A 947 43.81 17.91 -32.05
C ASN A 947 44.93 17.07 -31.41
N GLY A 948 45.73 16.33 -32.20
CA GLY A 948 46.83 15.49 -31.71
C GLY A 948 46.40 14.27 -30.88
N ILE A 949 45.41 13.49 -31.34
CA ILE A 949 44.90 12.31 -30.61
C ILE A 949 44.90 11.05 -31.48
N ILE A 950 45.38 9.93 -30.94
CA ILE A 950 45.38 8.58 -31.54
C ILE A 950 44.67 7.61 -30.58
N ILE A 951 43.90 6.66 -31.13
CA ILE A 951 43.20 5.62 -30.38
C ILE A 951 43.44 4.26 -31.03
N LEU A 952 43.78 3.24 -30.25
CA LEU A 952 43.96 1.84 -30.66
C LEU A 952 42.90 0.95 -30.00
N ASP A 953 42.48 -0.13 -30.66
CA ASP A 953 41.52 -1.13 -30.17
C ASP A 953 42.08 -2.55 -30.41
N VAL A 954 42.17 -3.37 -29.36
CA VAL A 954 42.80 -4.72 -29.33
C VAL A 954 41.84 -5.80 -28.80
N PRO A 955 41.66 -6.95 -29.50
CA PRO A 955 40.79 -8.04 -29.06
C PRO A 955 41.30 -8.84 -27.85
N SER A 956 40.38 -9.34 -27.03
CA SER A 956 40.67 -10.12 -25.81
C SER A 956 41.34 -11.49 -26.04
N TYR A 957 41.26 -12.06 -27.24
CA TYR A 957 41.92 -13.33 -27.58
C TYR A 957 43.37 -13.16 -28.07
N ALA A 958 43.75 -11.96 -28.51
CA ALA A 958 45.04 -11.70 -29.15
C ALA A 958 46.16 -11.47 -28.13
N GLY A 959 45.81 -10.88 -26.98
CA GLY A 959 46.70 -10.73 -25.83
C GLY A 959 45.95 -10.15 -24.62
N ASP A 960 46.51 -10.33 -23.43
CA ASP A 960 45.97 -9.77 -22.18
C ASP A 960 46.99 -8.84 -21.51
N PHE A 961 46.52 -7.74 -20.94
CA PHE A 961 47.36 -6.61 -20.51
C PHE A 961 47.13 -6.25 -19.03
N SER A 962 48.20 -5.83 -18.35
CA SER A 962 48.16 -5.40 -16.95
C SER A 962 47.72 -3.93 -16.81
N ASN A 963 46.76 -3.68 -15.92
CA ASN A 963 45.95 -2.46 -15.83
C ASN A 963 46.65 -1.20 -15.24
N THR A 964 47.97 -1.04 -15.43
CA THR A 964 48.78 0.01 -14.78
C THR A 964 49.77 0.67 -15.74
N ILE A 965 49.65 2.00 -15.92
CA ILE A 965 50.57 2.84 -16.70
C ILE A 965 50.96 4.06 -15.86
N PRO A 966 52.26 4.43 -15.76
CA PRO A 966 52.65 5.70 -15.17
C PRO A 966 52.31 6.89 -16.09
N ALA A 967 52.03 8.06 -15.51
CA ALA A 967 51.90 9.29 -16.29
C ALA A 967 53.27 9.80 -16.77
N ILE A 968 53.70 9.35 -17.95
CA ILE A 968 54.98 9.72 -18.56
C ILE A 968 54.82 11.04 -19.32
N LYS A 969 55.66 12.03 -18.97
CA LYS A 969 55.94 13.18 -19.84
C LYS A 969 57.14 12.83 -20.72
N SER A 970 56.93 12.58 -22.02
CA SER A 970 57.96 13.03 -22.97
C SER A 970 57.77 14.53 -23.12
N GLU A 971 58.83 15.32 -22.97
CA GLU A 971 58.71 16.79 -23.05
C GLU A 971 58.56 17.30 -24.50
N LYS A 972 58.59 16.41 -25.49
CA LYS A 972 58.60 16.75 -26.93
C LYS A 972 57.42 16.19 -27.72
N THR A 973 57.16 14.87 -27.66
CA THR A 973 56.24 14.20 -28.59
C THR A 973 54.90 13.81 -27.96
N VAL A 974 54.92 12.88 -26.99
CA VAL A 974 53.72 12.29 -26.36
C VAL A 974 53.46 12.90 -24.98
N LYS A 975 52.26 13.46 -24.80
CA LYS A 975 51.79 14.14 -23.58
C LYS A 975 51.08 13.22 -22.59
N PHE A 976 50.36 12.20 -23.08
CA PHE A 976 49.54 11.32 -22.24
C PHE A 976 49.24 9.98 -22.92
N ILE A 977 49.14 8.92 -22.12
CA ILE A 977 48.75 7.57 -22.52
C ILE A 977 47.79 7.00 -21.48
N SER A 978 46.73 6.32 -21.92
CA SER A 978 45.80 5.58 -21.06
C SER A 978 45.36 4.28 -21.72
N ILE A 979 45.07 3.24 -20.92
CA ILE A 979 44.42 2.00 -21.38
C ILE A 979 43.12 1.84 -20.59
N GLU A 980 42.06 1.49 -21.31
CA GLU A 980 40.71 1.24 -20.81
C GLU A 980 40.28 -0.17 -21.23
N LYS A 981 39.64 -0.92 -20.32
CA LYS A 981 39.03 -2.22 -20.68
C LYS A 981 37.61 -1.98 -21.19
N ILE A 982 37.31 -2.47 -22.39
CA ILE A 982 36.01 -2.36 -23.05
C ILE A 982 35.45 -3.76 -23.32
N GLU A 983 34.16 -3.89 -23.64
CA GLU A 983 33.52 -5.22 -23.83
C GLU A 983 34.22 -6.07 -24.91
N SER A 984 34.77 -5.47 -25.96
CA SER A 984 35.49 -6.15 -27.03
C SER A 984 36.96 -6.45 -26.74
N GLY A 985 37.49 -6.06 -25.57
CA GLY A 985 38.91 -6.23 -25.20
C GLY A 985 39.49 -4.97 -24.55
N TRP A 986 40.49 -4.37 -25.21
CA TRP A 986 41.30 -3.29 -24.65
C TRP A 986 41.39 -2.11 -25.61
N ARG A 987 41.17 -0.89 -25.11
CA ARG A 987 41.34 0.38 -25.84
C ARG A 987 42.52 1.16 -25.29
N ILE A 988 43.33 1.74 -26.18
CA ILE A 988 44.52 2.52 -25.83
C ILE A 988 44.36 3.94 -26.40
N TYR A 989 44.48 4.96 -25.57
CA TYR A 989 44.42 6.37 -25.96
C TYR A 989 45.82 7.00 -25.86
N LEU A 990 46.24 7.73 -26.89
CA LEU A 990 47.52 8.46 -26.96
C LEU A 990 47.25 9.93 -27.34
N ILE A 991 47.89 10.88 -26.67
CA ILE A 991 47.75 12.32 -26.94
C ILE A 991 49.13 12.95 -27.13
N THR A 992 49.30 13.77 -28.18
CA THR A 992 50.57 14.38 -28.61
C THR A 992 50.54 15.92 -28.54
N MET A 993 51.62 16.58 -28.98
CA MET A 993 51.58 18.01 -29.30
C MET A 993 50.92 18.24 -30.67
N THR A 994 50.07 19.27 -30.77
CA THR A 994 49.41 19.70 -32.01
C THR A 994 50.43 20.12 -33.06
N GLY A 995 50.41 19.47 -34.24
CA GLY A 995 51.30 19.74 -35.38
C GLY A 995 52.42 18.71 -35.61
N ILE A 996 52.53 17.68 -34.76
CA ILE A 996 53.48 16.56 -34.94
C ILE A 996 52.89 15.48 -35.86
N LYS A 997 53.72 14.88 -36.72
CA LYS A 997 53.35 13.77 -37.62
C LYS A 997 53.92 12.43 -37.13
N TYR A 998 53.39 11.32 -37.62
CA TYR A 998 53.64 9.98 -37.09
C TYR A 998 53.67 8.91 -38.19
N GLN A 999 54.23 7.73 -37.87
CA GLN A 999 54.26 6.54 -38.74
C GLN A 999 53.97 5.26 -37.94
N LEU A 1000 53.55 4.19 -38.63
CA LEU A 1000 53.13 2.90 -38.05
C LEU A 1000 53.88 1.73 -38.70
N GLU A 1001 54.24 0.71 -37.90
CA GLU A 1001 54.91 -0.51 -38.35
C GLU A 1001 54.29 -1.76 -37.69
N ARG A 1002 54.17 -2.86 -38.44
CA ARG A 1002 53.56 -4.14 -38.02
C ARG A 1002 54.51 -5.30 -38.22
N LYS A 1003 54.66 -6.18 -37.21
CA LYS A 1003 55.50 -7.38 -37.23
C LYS A 1003 54.80 -8.55 -36.53
N GLN A 1004 55.27 -9.75 -36.83
CA GLN A 1004 54.78 -10.97 -36.18
C GLN A 1004 55.24 -10.99 -34.72
N GLU A 1005 54.27 -11.10 -33.81
CA GLU A 1005 54.42 -10.93 -32.36
C GLU A 1005 54.90 -9.52 -31.87
N GLU A 1006 54.88 -8.45 -32.71
CA GLU A 1006 55.18 -7.05 -32.27
C GLU A 1006 54.53 -5.91 -33.13
N MET A 1007 54.02 -4.83 -32.53
CA MET A 1007 53.53 -3.61 -33.22
C MET A 1007 54.22 -2.33 -32.71
N LYS A 1008 54.43 -1.33 -33.59
CA LYS A 1008 55.17 -0.08 -33.30
C LYS A 1008 54.53 1.19 -33.91
N ILE A 1009 54.69 2.33 -33.23
CA ILE A 1009 54.28 3.69 -33.67
C ILE A 1009 55.44 4.69 -33.42
N GLU A 1010 55.74 5.61 -34.36
CA GLU A 1010 56.83 6.62 -34.25
C GLU A 1010 56.34 8.06 -34.53
N PHE A 1011 57.07 9.09 -34.07
CA PHE A 1011 56.69 10.52 -34.16
C PHE A 1011 57.84 11.46 -34.62
N PHE A 1012 57.54 12.49 -35.43
CA PHE A 1012 58.53 13.37 -36.09
C PHE A 1012 58.09 14.85 -36.24
N GLU A 1013 59.04 15.79 -36.25
CA GLU A 1013 58.80 17.24 -36.46
C GLU A 1013 58.87 17.66 -37.94
N GLU A 1014 58.06 18.66 -38.35
CA GLU A 1014 57.87 19.02 -39.77
C GLU A 1014 59.12 19.61 -40.48
N LYS A 1015 60.20 19.92 -39.75
CA LYS A 1015 61.46 20.40 -40.35
C LYS A 1015 62.37 19.31 -40.91
N GLU A 1016 62.11 18.03 -40.64
CA GLU A 1016 62.98 16.92 -41.07
C GLU A 1016 62.63 16.36 -42.46
N MET A 1017 61.61 16.92 -43.14
CA MET A 1017 61.19 16.59 -44.51
C MET A 1017 62.17 16.99 -45.65
N LEU A 1018 63.44 17.31 -45.35
CA LEU A 1018 64.42 17.80 -46.33
C LEU A 1018 65.77 17.04 -46.38
N GLY A 1019 65.86 15.91 -45.69
CA GLY A 1019 66.88 14.88 -45.91
C GLY A 1019 66.38 13.56 -45.34
N GLU A 1020 66.42 12.43 -46.06
CA GLU A 1020 67.30 12.13 -47.20
C GLU A 1020 66.55 11.92 -48.53
N VAL A 1021 66.83 12.80 -49.51
CA VAL A 1021 67.07 12.37 -50.90
C VAL A 1021 68.52 12.69 -51.23
N ALA A 1022 69.43 12.05 -50.48
CA ALA A 1022 70.89 12.15 -50.62
C ALA A 1022 71.57 11.01 -49.83
N GLY A 1023 71.44 9.77 -50.33
CA GLY A 1023 71.98 8.54 -49.74
C GLY A 1023 72.03 7.40 -50.75
#